data_AF-A0A7S2YSR9-F1
#
_entry.id   AF-A0A7S2YSR9-F1
#
_cell.length_a   1.000
_cell.length_b   1.000
_cell.length_c   1.000
_cell.angle_alpha   90.00
_cell.angle_beta   90.00
_cell.angle_gamma   90.00
#
_symmetry.space_group_name_H-M   'P 1'
#
loop_
_entity.id
_entity.type
_entity.pdbx_description
1 polymer ?
#
loop_
_entity_poly.entity_id
_entity_poly.type
_entity_poly.pdbx_seq_one_letter_code
_entity_poly.pdbx_strand_id
1 'polypeptide(L)'
;CTTRQNLAQTGRCKDAGDDACSSETASASWWILFIGCRQVLMWLLAKLTDLFVIDFIVLQHPRAVSLLGPGLSLVLVQSKGWPSKLFWWGFWCAIFLYGSNDFNKNWLFWQDFLGIFNNENPSGNVTTAGAFRDLIIVAFVVSTAVCLKRNIVGLHLGARLYTRYNERLKETLREVLLISELSMWARRKRDQKATYDSAKQDFHQSEIQEQDDEVEIVFSTHHEDGQGNVQSQRESSASNQEYDGSEEYDARRRSEYYSNYEGDFVDMTAFLDPWDEPKITQGEDVTGKQIIEFHQGVSVITRSYFFSSAFGPVESREECIHSSQQLFFRLLKLMNDGDEQSIKLENLTHWMFKGCYKPEQQQDADDLGALFDPDQDGRIYIIDFIGAIDEVYKKLRVLEHAIKNASHISKSYEKVINMVFYFIIGLIALAIMELNPIELLVGVAFILIAFGFCIGEGTSQLFDGVLLILVRQPYDIGDKVAISDVHDPPDQNGSTHWMIESIDLVKTTARLMGTSEVASFSNGSLAQSRLINMNRSQGAIVYINVKFTIEIPYATIMIFRAAVEKYVDDRPQEWAGMTGFRTNRVEVDNNFVEYTIVLKHQSAWQDLIAIKESKTEVKSFCVEAQKQLGCTYEGPPMGVEITMAGQKANETPENPGAIQREQSMMQLMEIASAISTSTGAISTSKKDD
;
A
#
# COMPACT_ATOMS: atom_id res chain seq x y z
N CYS A 1 -30.27 60.70 -21.22
CA CYS A 1 -29.42 61.84 -21.62
C CYS A 1 -30.12 63.22 -21.62
N THR A 2 -31.19 63.47 -20.86
CA THR A 2 -31.81 64.82 -20.84
C THR A 2 -32.49 65.16 -19.50
N THR A 3 -31.83 64.88 -18.37
CA THR A 3 -32.25 65.40 -17.05
C THR A 3 -31.09 65.42 -16.04
N ARG A 4 -29.84 65.64 -16.51
CA ARG A 4 -28.65 65.63 -15.65
C ARG A 4 -27.73 66.85 -15.81
N GLN A 5 -28.18 67.89 -16.50
CA GLN A 5 -27.34 69.06 -16.84
C GLN A 5 -27.66 70.39 -16.13
N ASN A 6 -28.71 70.47 -15.30
CA ASN A 6 -29.12 71.76 -14.71
C ASN A 6 -28.82 71.95 -13.21
N LEU A 7 -27.91 71.16 -12.61
CA LEU A 7 -27.49 71.35 -11.22
C LEU A 7 -25.96 71.51 -11.04
N ALA A 8 -25.23 71.72 -12.14
CA ALA A 8 -23.78 71.95 -12.12
C ALA A 8 -23.40 73.45 -12.16
N GLN A 9 -24.34 74.35 -11.91
CA GLN A 9 -24.08 75.80 -11.84
C GLN A 9 -24.81 76.40 -10.65
N THR A 10 -24.24 76.25 -9.46
CA THR A 10 -24.29 77.23 -8.37
C THR A 10 -23.39 76.71 -7.26
N GLY A 11 -22.17 77.24 -7.19
CA GLY A 11 -21.33 77.09 -6.01
C GLY A 11 -21.97 77.78 -4.82
N ARG A 12 -22.76 77.05 -4.03
CA ARG A 12 -23.21 77.48 -2.71
C ARG A 12 -23.79 76.31 -1.90
N CYS A 13 -22.91 75.44 -1.43
CA CYS A 13 -23.14 74.63 -0.24
C CYS A 13 -22.02 74.93 0.75
N LYS A 14 -22.04 76.12 1.36
CA LYS A 14 -21.18 76.44 2.50
C LYS A 14 -21.95 76.96 3.72
N ASP A 15 -23.27 77.09 3.61
CA ASP A 15 -24.13 77.61 4.67
C ASP A 15 -25.42 76.77 4.78
N ALA A 16 -25.29 75.56 5.31
CA ALA A 16 -26.41 74.80 5.86
C ALA A 16 -25.84 73.90 6.97
N GLY A 17 -26.30 74.11 8.20
CA GLY A 17 -25.80 73.41 9.38
C GLY A 17 -25.89 71.88 9.26
N ASP A 18 -24.78 71.26 9.59
CA ASP A 18 -24.47 69.92 10.15
C ASP A 18 -25.38 68.68 10.00
N ASP A 19 -26.57 68.70 9.38
CA ASP A 19 -27.48 67.53 9.41
C ASP A 19 -28.03 67.05 8.04
N ALA A 20 -27.46 67.43 6.90
CA ALA A 20 -28.05 67.04 5.60
C ALA A 20 -27.04 66.74 4.48
N CYS A 21 -26.46 65.52 4.47
CA CYS A 21 -26.23 64.70 3.26
C CYS A 21 -25.50 63.37 3.56
N SER A 22 -26.00 62.51 4.45
CA SER A 22 -25.54 61.11 4.46
C SER A 22 -26.29 60.35 3.35
N SER A 23 -25.74 60.34 2.13
CA SER A 23 -26.28 59.48 1.07
C SER A 23 -26.25 58.04 1.55
N GLU A 24 -27.40 57.40 1.74
CA GLU A 24 -27.51 56.00 2.18
C GLU A 24 -26.73 55.04 1.25
N THR A 25 -26.58 55.43 -0.01
CA THR A 25 -25.88 54.71 -1.06
C THR A 25 -24.42 55.16 -1.19
N ALA A 26 -23.49 54.21 -1.16
CA ALA A 26 -22.08 54.46 -1.44
C ALA A 26 -21.85 54.80 -2.93
N SER A 27 -20.85 55.63 -3.22
CA SER A 27 -20.49 55.97 -4.61
C SER A 27 -19.86 54.77 -5.34
N ALA A 28 -19.89 54.77 -6.69
CA ALA A 28 -19.23 53.74 -7.49
C ALA A 28 -17.69 53.75 -7.35
N SER A 29 -17.07 54.94 -7.22
CA SER A 29 -15.63 55.05 -6.98
C SER A 29 -15.25 54.53 -5.60
N TRP A 30 -16.12 54.70 -4.60
CA TRP A 30 -15.95 54.10 -3.28
C TRP A 30 -16.01 52.57 -3.34
N TRP A 31 -16.98 51.98 -4.06
CA TRP A 31 -17.06 50.53 -4.25
C TRP A 31 -15.83 49.94 -4.96
N ILE A 32 -15.30 50.63 -5.97
CA ILE A 32 -14.08 50.22 -6.67
C ILE A 32 -12.89 50.22 -5.70
N LEU A 33 -12.74 51.25 -4.87
CA LEU A 33 -11.68 51.26 -3.86
C LEU A 33 -11.89 50.22 -2.76
N PHE A 34 -13.13 50.05 -2.30
CA PHE A 34 -13.47 49.11 -1.25
C PHE A 34 -13.17 47.67 -1.69
N ILE A 35 -13.73 47.21 -2.81
CA ILE A 35 -13.54 45.86 -3.33
C ILE A 35 -12.15 45.68 -3.96
N GLY A 36 -11.73 46.63 -4.81
CA GLY A 36 -10.53 46.49 -5.63
C GLY A 36 -9.22 46.77 -4.92
N CYS A 37 -9.22 47.61 -3.88
CA CYS A 37 -8.00 47.97 -3.15
C CYS A 37 -8.04 47.51 -1.69
N ARG A 38 -9.08 47.88 -0.93
CA ARG A 38 -9.11 47.63 0.52
C ARG A 38 -9.26 46.15 0.85
N GLN A 39 -10.21 45.45 0.23
CA GLN A 39 -10.39 44.01 0.43
C GLN A 39 -9.18 43.19 -0.02
N VAL A 40 -8.54 43.59 -1.13
CA VAL A 40 -7.30 42.94 -1.62
C VAL A 40 -6.14 43.15 -0.64
N LEU A 41 -6.00 44.36 -0.07
CA LEU A 41 -4.97 44.63 0.94
C LEU A 41 -5.21 43.81 2.22
N MET A 42 -6.46 43.71 2.68
CA MET A 42 -6.80 42.88 3.84
C MET A 42 -6.50 41.39 3.58
N TRP A 43 -6.75 40.91 2.37
CA TRP A 43 -6.39 39.53 1.97
C TRP A 43 -4.89 39.29 1.92
N LEU A 44 -4.11 40.27 1.43
CA LEU A 44 -2.64 40.21 1.46
C LEU A 44 -2.11 40.21 2.89
N LEU A 45 -2.66 41.07 3.75
CA LEU A 45 -2.31 41.13 5.17
C LEU A 45 -2.66 39.82 5.88
N ALA A 46 -3.79 39.21 5.56
CA ALA A 46 -4.19 37.89 6.06
C ALA A 46 -3.22 36.78 5.65
N LYS A 47 -2.71 36.80 4.41
CA LYS A 47 -1.65 35.87 3.97
C LYS A 47 -0.34 36.08 4.74
N LEU A 48 0.03 37.33 4.98
CA LEU A 48 1.25 37.67 5.72
C LEU A 48 1.16 37.20 7.17
N THR A 49 0.01 37.40 7.84
CA THR A 49 -0.21 36.89 9.20
C THR A 49 -0.27 35.37 9.24
N ASP A 50 -0.86 34.72 8.24
CA ASP A 50 -0.89 33.26 8.13
C ASP A 50 0.55 32.68 8.05
N LEU A 51 1.39 33.23 7.18
CA LEU A 51 2.81 32.85 7.06
C LEU A 51 3.58 33.10 8.37
N PHE A 52 3.38 34.26 9.00
CA PHE A 52 4.07 34.59 10.24
C PHE A 52 3.64 33.69 11.42
N VAL A 53 2.34 33.46 11.60
CA VAL A 53 1.83 32.69 12.74
C VAL A 53 2.06 31.19 12.54
N ILE A 54 1.72 30.64 11.39
CA ILE A 54 1.78 29.18 11.19
C ILE A 54 3.20 28.74 10.82
N ASP A 55 3.80 29.35 9.80
CA ASP A 55 5.08 28.86 9.27
C ASP A 55 6.26 29.28 10.14
N PHE A 56 6.29 30.55 10.58
CA PHE A 56 7.42 31.04 11.39
C PHE A 56 7.28 30.72 12.89
N ILE A 57 6.13 31.00 13.51
CA ILE A 57 5.96 30.75 14.95
C ILE A 57 5.73 29.27 15.23
N VAL A 58 4.75 28.62 14.57
CA VAL A 58 4.35 27.25 14.96
C VAL A 58 5.29 26.18 14.42
N LEU A 59 5.71 26.25 13.16
CA LEU A 59 6.52 25.19 12.52
C LEU A 59 8.03 25.35 12.73
N GLN A 60 8.54 26.58 12.78
CA GLN A 60 10.00 26.81 12.81
C GLN A 60 10.56 26.99 14.23
N HIS A 61 9.75 27.45 15.19
CA HIS A 61 10.26 27.76 16.53
C HIS A 61 10.26 26.52 17.46
N PRO A 62 11.42 26.09 18.00
CA PRO A 62 11.53 24.84 18.76
C PRO A 62 10.75 24.84 20.09
N ARG A 63 10.37 26.02 20.61
CA ARG A 63 9.55 26.16 21.83
C ARG A 63 8.06 26.38 21.59
N ALA A 64 7.60 26.42 20.33
CA ALA A 64 6.21 26.75 20.02
C ALA A 64 5.20 25.79 20.69
N VAL A 65 5.50 24.50 20.66
CA VAL A 65 4.68 23.45 21.30
C VAL A 65 4.63 23.62 22.82
N SER A 66 5.73 24.07 23.45
CA SER A 66 5.78 24.31 24.90
C SER A 66 4.98 25.54 25.35
N LEU A 67 4.83 26.54 24.48
CA LEU A 67 4.15 27.79 24.80
C LEU A 67 2.64 27.72 24.52
N LEU A 68 2.26 27.10 23.39
CA LEU A 68 0.87 27.02 22.93
C LEU A 68 0.16 25.75 23.44
N GLY A 69 0.93 24.77 23.89
CA GLY A 69 0.43 23.45 24.27
C GLY A 69 0.17 22.56 23.04
N PRO A 70 0.24 21.21 23.20
CA PRO A 70 0.17 20.27 22.08
C PRO A 70 -1.12 20.36 21.27
N GLY A 71 -2.27 20.48 21.96
CA GLY A 71 -3.59 20.53 21.33
C GLY A 71 -3.78 21.77 20.46
N LEU A 72 -3.39 22.96 20.96
CA LEU A 72 -3.52 24.20 20.20
C LEU A 72 -2.55 24.23 19.02
N SER A 73 -1.30 23.75 19.20
CA SER A 73 -0.35 23.65 18.10
C SER A 73 -0.85 22.75 16.98
N LEU A 74 -1.50 21.62 17.31
CA LEU A 74 -2.09 20.73 16.31
C LEU A 74 -3.24 21.42 15.57
N VAL A 75 -4.15 22.07 16.28
CA VAL A 75 -5.26 22.83 15.67
C VAL A 75 -4.72 23.91 14.71
N LEU A 76 -3.67 24.64 15.11
CA LEU A 76 -3.06 25.67 14.27
C LEU A 76 -2.39 25.08 13.02
N VAL A 77 -1.66 23.98 13.15
CA VAL A 77 -1.06 23.27 11.99
C VAL A 77 -2.15 22.77 11.04
N GLN A 78 -3.25 22.20 11.56
CA GLN A 78 -4.39 21.71 10.78
C GLN A 78 -5.21 22.84 10.11
N SER A 79 -5.14 24.06 10.66
CA SER A 79 -5.82 25.25 10.11
C SER A 79 -5.19 25.78 8.81
N LYS A 80 -3.94 25.39 8.52
CA LYS A 80 -3.15 25.90 7.39
C LYS A 80 -3.94 25.82 6.07
N GLY A 81 -3.94 26.93 5.33
CA GLY A 81 -4.58 27.02 4.02
C GLY A 81 -5.66 28.10 3.94
N TRP A 82 -6.77 27.81 3.28
CA TRP A 82 -7.87 28.78 3.15
C TRP A 82 -8.63 29.09 4.45
N PRO A 83 -8.81 28.15 5.42
CA PRO A 83 -9.56 28.46 6.64
C PRO A 83 -8.85 29.48 7.51
N SER A 84 -7.54 29.33 7.73
CA SER A 84 -6.72 30.30 8.46
C SER A 84 -6.71 31.67 7.77
N LYS A 85 -6.57 31.72 6.43
CA LYS A 85 -6.64 32.96 5.65
C LYS A 85 -8.00 33.65 5.78
N LEU A 86 -9.09 32.89 5.77
CA LEU A 86 -10.44 33.44 5.96
C LEU A 86 -10.62 34.01 7.38
N PHE A 87 -10.09 33.32 8.39
CA PHE A 87 -10.09 33.81 9.77
C PHE A 87 -9.35 35.14 9.89
N TRP A 88 -8.10 35.21 9.40
CA TRP A 88 -7.29 36.43 9.45
C TRP A 88 -7.86 37.55 8.60
N TRP A 89 -8.47 37.23 7.46
CA TRP A 89 -9.19 38.22 6.66
C TRP A 89 -10.36 38.81 7.44
N GLY A 90 -11.18 37.97 8.10
CA GLY A 90 -12.26 38.43 8.98
C GLY A 90 -11.74 39.32 10.12
N PHE A 91 -10.63 38.94 10.74
CA PHE A 91 -9.95 39.71 11.79
C PHE A 91 -9.52 41.10 11.32
N TRP A 92 -8.84 41.19 10.18
CA TRP A 92 -8.40 42.49 9.66
C TRP A 92 -9.55 43.35 9.13
N CYS A 93 -10.58 42.73 8.54
CA CYS A 93 -11.81 43.43 8.17
C CYS A 93 -12.54 44.00 9.38
N ALA A 94 -12.60 43.28 10.49
CA ALA A 94 -13.21 43.75 11.74
C ALA A 94 -12.48 44.97 12.32
N ILE A 95 -11.14 45.02 12.19
CA ILE A 95 -10.32 46.11 12.73
C ILE A 95 -10.35 47.34 11.82
N PHE A 96 -10.17 47.16 10.51
CA PHE A 96 -9.88 48.27 9.59
C PHE A 96 -11.06 48.71 8.72
N LEU A 97 -12.10 47.88 8.58
CA LEU A 97 -13.21 48.14 7.66
C LEU A 97 -14.57 48.21 8.36
N TYR A 98 -14.70 47.64 9.56
CA TYR A 98 -15.95 47.65 10.32
C TYR A 98 -15.97 48.76 11.38
N GLY A 99 -17.00 49.61 11.34
CA GLY A 99 -17.27 50.63 12.37
C GLY A 99 -17.56 52.02 11.80
N SER A 100 -17.85 52.97 12.70
CA SER A 100 -18.30 54.33 12.37
C SER A 100 -17.19 55.37 12.25
N ASN A 101 -15.94 54.99 12.53
CA ASN A 101 -14.78 55.89 12.50
C ASN A 101 -14.52 56.40 11.08
N ASP A 102 -13.98 57.63 10.98
CA ASP A 102 -13.64 58.24 9.69
C ASP A 102 -12.59 57.43 8.91
N PHE A 103 -11.68 56.79 9.63
CA PHE A 103 -10.73 55.83 9.05
C PHE A 103 -11.43 54.63 8.38
N ASN A 104 -12.49 54.08 8.97
CA ASN A 104 -13.18 52.91 8.42
C ASN A 104 -13.96 53.29 7.15
N LYS A 105 -14.55 54.49 7.15
CA LYS A 105 -15.26 55.06 6.00
C LYS A 105 -14.30 55.33 4.85
N ASN A 106 -13.21 56.04 5.11
CA ASN A 106 -12.23 56.42 4.10
C ASN A 106 -10.77 56.28 4.58
N TRP A 107 -9.97 55.46 3.88
CA TRP A 107 -8.52 55.42 4.09
C TRP A 107 -7.87 56.64 3.45
N LEU A 108 -6.80 57.15 4.07
CA LEU A 108 -6.11 58.38 3.65
C LEU A 108 -6.99 59.65 3.71
N PHE A 109 -7.98 59.70 4.61
CA PHE A 109 -8.92 60.83 4.73
C PHE A 109 -8.29 62.17 5.14
N TRP A 110 -7.07 62.15 5.69
CA TRP A 110 -6.36 63.34 6.15
C TRP A 110 -5.79 64.21 5.01
N GLN A 111 -5.88 63.76 3.76
CA GLN A 111 -5.38 64.49 2.60
C GLN A 111 -6.52 65.21 1.87
N ASP A 112 -6.28 66.47 1.49
CA ASP A 112 -7.25 67.27 0.72
C ASP A 112 -6.96 67.28 -0.80
N PHE A 113 -5.88 66.61 -1.24
CA PHE A 113 -5.46 66.62 -2.66
C PHE A 113 -6.28 65.69 -3.56
N LEU A 114 -6.76 64.56 -3.03
CA LEU A 114 -7.53 63.56 -3.78
C LEU A 114 -8.90 63.34 -3.15
N GLY A 115 -9.94 63.96 -3.73
CA GLY A 115 -11.34 63.85 -3.25
C GLY A 115 -11.91 62.43 -3.19
N ILE A 116 -11.27 61.46 -3.89
CA ILE A 116 -11.67 60.04 -3.88
C ILE A 116 -11.45 59.40 -2.49
N PHE A 117 -10.54 59.94 -1.67
CA PHE A 117 -10.21 59.42 -0.34
C PHE A 117 -10.76 60.26 0.81
N ASN A 118 -11.47 61.35 0.51
CA ASN A 118 -12.00 62.25 1.52
C ASN A 118 -13.54 62.17 1.58
N ASN A 119 -14.19 62.99 2.40
CA ASN A 119 -15.63 63.02 2.57
C ASN A 119 -16.42 63.39 1.29
N GLU A 120 -15.74 63.89 0.26
CA GLU A 120 -16.29 64.07 -1.10
C GLU A 120 -16.69 62.74 -1.75
N ASN A 121 -16.16 61.61 -1.26
CA ASN A 121 -16.52 60.27 -1.68
C ASN A 121 -17.28 59.51 -0.57
N PRO A 122 -18.63 59.54 -0.58
CA PRO A 122 -19.43 58.98 0.50
C PRO A 122 -19.41 57.45 0.50
N SER A 123 -19.11 56.87 1.66
CA SER A 123 -19.11 55.43 1.92
C SER A 123 -20.50 54.81 2.09
N GLY A 124 -21.53 55.64 2.21
CA GLY A 124 -22.87 55.22 2.63
C GLY A 124 -22.85 54.46 3.96
N ASN A 125 -23.79 53.53 4.13
CA ASN A 125 -23.94 52.70 5.34
C ASN A 125 -23.22 51.35 5.25
N VAL A 126 -22.31 51.13 4.29
CA VAL A 126 -21.74 49.79 4.01
C VAL A 126 -20.84 49.28 5.14
N THR A 127 -20.05 50.16 5.78
CA THR A 127 -19.10 49.79 6.85
C THR A 127 -19.77 49.54 8.20
N THR A 128 -21.02 49.98 8.36
CA THR A 128 -21.86 49.85 9.55
C THR A 128 -23.07 48.94 9.33
N ALA A 129 -23.29 48.48 8.09
CA ALA A 129 -24.40 47.59 7.74
C ALA A 129 -24.33 46.26 8.52
N GLY A 130 -25.50 45.79 8.97
CA GLY A 130 -25.65 44.47 9.59
C GLY A 130 -25.09 43.36 8.72
N ALA A 131 -25.40 43.38 7.41
CA ALA A 131 -24.89 42.40 6.45
C ALA A 131 -23.35 42.28 6.40
N PHE A 132 -22.60 43.38 6.58
CA PHE A 132 -21.14 43.32 6.61
C PHE A 132 -20.59 42.76 7.92
N ARG A 133 -21.23 43.09 9.05
CA ARG A 133 -20.95 42.47 10.35
C ARG A 133 -21.21 40.96 10.30
N ASP A 134 -22.33 40.55 9.72
CA ASP A 134 -22.74 39.16 9.66
C ASP A 134 -21.80 38.36 8.73
N LEU A 135 -21.32 38.96 7.64
CA LEU A 135 -20.26 38.39 6.80
C LEU A 135 -18.95 38.13 7.56
N ILE A 136 -18.54 39.06 8.43
CA ILE A 136 -17.35 38.88 9.29
C ILE A 136 -17.58 37.74 10.29
N ILE A 137 -18.77 37.68 10.90
CA ILE A 137 -19.14 36.58 11.81
C ILE A 137 -19.11 35.23 11.08
N VAL A 138 -19.66 35.15 9.87
CA VAL A 138 -19.58 33.95 9.02
C VAL A 138 -18.14 33.54 8.77
N ALA A 139 -17.25 34.49 8.45
CA ALA A 139 -15.84 34.20 8.22
C ALA A 139 -15.17 33.54 9.45
N PHE A 140 -15.47 34.01 10.65
CA PHE A 140 -14.97 33.41 11.90
C PHE A 140 -15.59 32.04 12.21
N VAL A 141 -16.90 31.90 12.06
CA VAL A 141 -17.62 30.65 12.35
C VAL A 141 -17.19 29.55 11.38
N VAL A 142 -17.17 29.83 10.08
CA VAL A 142 -16.78 28.88 9.03
C VAL A 142 -15.32 28.44 9.22
N SER A 143 -14.40 29.39 9.41
CA SER A 143 -12.97 29.06 9.57
C SER A 143 -12.71 28.20 10.81
N THR A 144 -13.32 28.55 11.95
CA THR A 144 -13.19 27.80 13.20
C THR A 144 -13.79 26.40 13.07
N ALA A 145 -14.99 26.28 12.49
CA ALA A 145 -15.65 24.99 12.30
C ALA A 145 -14.85 24.07 11.36
N VAL A 146 -14.33 24.60 10.25
CA VAL A 146 -13.49 23.82 9.32
C VAL A 146 -12.21 23.36 9.99
N CYS A 147 -11.57 24.22 10.79
CA CYS A 147 -10.36 23.88 11.54
C CYS A 147 -10.63 22.75 12.55
N LEU A 148 -11.71 22.84 13.32
CA LEU A 148 -12.11 21.81 14.27
C LEU A 148 -12.43 20.48 13.57
N LYS A 149 -13.18 20.53 12.46
CA LYS A 149 -13.48 19.36 11.63
C LYS A 149 -12.20 18.71 11.10
N ARG A 150 -11.24 19.49 10.60
CA ARG A 150 -9.96 18.96 10.09
C ARG A 150 -9.17 18.27 11.19
N ASN A 151 -9.11 18.86 12.38
CA ASN A 151 -8.42 18.27 13.51
C ASN A 151 -9.05 16.95 13.96
N ILE A 152 -10.38 16.91 14.17
CA ILE A 152 -11.10 15.71 14.60
C ILE A 152 -10.96 14.59 13.56
N VAL A 153 -11.17 14.90 12.29
CA VAL A 153 -11.10 13.88 11.23
C VAL A 153 -9.66 13.42 11.01
N GLY A 154 -8.68 14.31 11.07
CA GLY A 154 -7.26 13.95 10.98
C GLY A 154 -6.81 13.01 12.10
N LEU A 155 -7.18 13.32 13.35
CA LEU A 155 -6.87 12.48 14.50
C LEU A 155 -7.57 11.11 14.42
N HIS A 156 -8.85 11.09 14.05
CA HIS A 156 -9.60 9.84 13.93
C HIS A 156 -9.02 8.92 12.85
N LEU A 157 -8.70 9.47 11.67
CA LEU A 157 -8.10 8.71 10.57
C LEU A 157 -6.68 8.23 10.91
N GLY A 158 -5.88 9.08 11.58
CA GLY A 158 -4.54 8.72 12.05
C GLY A 158 -4.58 7.57 13.07
N ALA A 159 -5.44 7.67 14.09
CA ALA A 159 -5.60 6.64 15.11
C ALA A 159 -6.07 5.29 14.51
N ARG A 160 -6.97 5.34 13.53
CA ARG A 160 -7.44 4.15 12.83
C ARG A 160 -6.33 3.48 12.00
N LEU A 161 -5.47 4.27 11.36
CA LEU A 161 -4.35 3.74 10.59
C LEU A 161 -3.29 3.13 11.51
N TYR A 162 -2.99 3.80 12.62
CA TYR A 162 -2.07 3.33 13.65
C TYR A 162 -2.50 1.99 14.24
N THR A 163 -3.70 1.91 14.80
CA THR A 163 -4.23 0.70 15.46
C THR A 163 -4.22 -0.54 14.57
N ARG A 164 -4.29 -0.37 13.24
CA ARG A 164 -4.27 -1.49 12.30
C ARG A 164 -2.87 -1.92 11.88
N TYR A 165 -2.02 -0.97 11.51
CA TYR A 165 -0.75 -1.29 10.84
C TYR A 165 0.46 -1.18 11.76
N ASN A 166 0.30 -0.68 12.99
CA ASN A 166 1.45 -0.47 13.89
C ASN A 166 2.20 -1.77 14.21
N GLU A 167 1.50 -2.86 14.53
CA GLU A 167 2.16 -4.14 14.84
C GLU A 167 2.92 -4.70 13.63
N ARG A 168 2.25 -4.79 12.47
CA ARG A 168 2.88 -5.26 11.22
C ARG A 168 4.05 -4.36 10.80
N LEU A 169 3.92 -3.03 10.97
CA LEU A 169 4.99 -2.09 10.71
C LEU A 169 6.17 -2.30 11.66
N LYS A 170 5.93 -2.56 12.95
CA LYS A 170 6.97 -2.83 13.94
C LYS A 170 7.75 -4.09 13.57
N GLU A 171 7.06 -5.19 13.28
CA GLU A 171 7.67 -6.46 12.90
C GLU A 171 8.54 -6.30 11.64
N THR A 172 7.99 -5.72 10.58
CA THR A 172 8.74 -5.54 9.32
C THR A 172 9.89 -4.54 9.46
N LEU A 173 9.70 -3.45 10.22
CA LEU A 173 10.76 -2.46 10.44
C LEU A 173 11.91 -3.06 11.25
N ARG A 174 11.64 -3.99 12.17
CA ARG A 174 12.68 -4.69 12.91
C ARG A 174 13.55 -5.55 12.00
N GLU A 175 12.95 -6.34 11.10
CA GLU A 175 13.68 -7.11 10.09
C GLU A 175 14.54 -6.19 9.19
N VAL A 176 13.98 -5.04 8.77
CA VAL A 176 14.70 -4.04 7.98
C VAL A 176 15.88 -3.45 8.75
N LEU A 177 15.72 -3.18 10.05
CA LEU A 177 16.80 -2.68 10.91
C LEU A 177 17.93 -3.70 11.05
N LEU A 178 17.62 -4.97 11.26
CA LEU A 178 18.64 -6.03 11.34
C LEU A 178 19.47 -6.12 10.06
N ILE A 179 18.82 -6.06 8.89
CA ILE A 179 19.52 -6.01 7.59
C ILE A 179 20.32 -4.71 7.44
N SER A 180 19.79 -3.58 7.92
CA SER A 180 20.50 -2.29 7.95
C SER A 180 21.80 -2.39 8.74
N GLU A 181 21.75 -2.95 9.94
CA GLU A 181 22.88 -3.07 10.85
C GLU A 181 23.94 -4.01 10.28
N LEU A 182 23.51 -5.15 9.72
CA LEU A 182 24.37 -6.08 9.01
C LEU A 182 25.10 -5.40 7.84
N SER A 183 24.37 -4.63 7.02
CA SER A 183 24.95 -3.94 5.87
C SER A 183 25.96 -2.86 6.29
N MET A 184 25.65 -2.11 7.36
CA MET A 184 26.51 -1.09 7.94
C MET A 184 27.76 -1.70 8.56
N TRP A 185 27.61 -2.80 9.31
CA TRP A 185 28.73 -3.54 9.90
C TRP A 185 29.69 -4.04 8.82
N ALA A 186 29.16 -4.65 7.75
CA ALA A 186 29.97 -5.11 6.62
C ALA A 186 30.75 -3.97 5.97
N ARG A 187 30.13 -2.79 5.81
CA ARG A 187 30.80 -1.60 5.28
C ARG A 187 31.91 -1.10 6.22
N ARG A 188 31.60 -0.90 7.50
CA ARG A 188 32.58 -0.45 8.52
C ARG A 188 33.80 -1.38 8.58
N LYS A 189 33.59 -2.70 8.52
CA LYS A 189 34.68 -3.69 8.54
C LYS A 189 35.50 -3.71 7.26
N ARG A 190 34.87 -3.53 6.10
CA ARG A 190 35.57 -3.34 4.84
C ARG A 190 36.47 -2.11 4.90
N ASP A 191 35.95 -0.99 5.38
CA ASP A 191 36.71 0.26 5.47
C ASP A 191 37.87 0.11 6.45
N GLN A 192 37.65 -0.51 7.62
CA GLN A 192 38.70 -0.83 8.59
C GLN A 192 39.80 -1.72 7.99
N LYS A 193 39.42 -2.75 7.22
CA LYS A 193 40.38 -3.65 6.54
C LYS A 193 41.14 -2.92 5.44
N ALA A 194 40.48 -2.07 4.66
CA ALA A 194 41.13 -1.25 3.63
C ALA A 194 42.14 -0.28 4.24
N THR A 195 41.80 0.40 5.34
CA THR A 195 42.75 1.27 6.06
C THR A 195 43.94 0.50 6.60
N TYR A 196 43.72 -0.71 7.14
CA TYR A 196 44.81 -1.56 7.61
C TYR A 196 45.69 -2.08 6.46
N ASP A 197 45.10 -2.51 5.35
CA ASP A 197 45.82 -3.00 4.18
C ASP A 197 46.63 -1.88 3.53
N SER A 198 46.09 -0.66 3.43
CA SER A 198 46.83 0.54 3.02
C SER A 198 47.98 0.85 3.97
N ALA A 199 47.75 0.86 5.29
CA ALA A 199 48.82 1.10 6.27
C ALA A 199 49.91 0.02 6.25
N LYS A 200 49.55 -1.24 5.97
CA LYS A 200 50.50 -2.35 5.81
C LYS A 200 51.29 -2.22 4.51
N GLN A 201 50.66 -1.75 3.44
CA GLN A 201 51.32 -1.51 2.17
C GLN A 201 52.30 -0.34 2.27
N ASP A 202 51.93 0.73 2.97
CA ASP A 202 52.82 1.85 3.30
C ASP A 202 54.00 1.39 4.18
N PHE A 203 53.76 0.52 5.17
CA PHE A 203 54.81 -0.05 6.01
C PHE A 203 55.79 -0.94 5.22
N HIS A 204 55.29 -1.84 4.37
CA HIS A 204 56.15 -2.66 3.52
C HIS A 204 56.90 -1.84 2.47
N GLN A 205 56.33 -0.74 1.98
CA GLN A 205 57.02 0.15 1.06
C GLN A 205 58.13 0.94 1.76
N SER A 206 57.95 1.33 3.03
CA SER A 206 59.05 1.88 3.84
C SER A 206 60.13 0.85 4.19
N GLU A 207 59.76 -0.42 4.40
CA GLU A 207 60.70 -1.51 4.71
C GLU A 207 61.57 -1.90 3.49
N ILE A 208 61.00 -1.84 2.28
CA ILE A 208 61.74 -2.02 1.02
C ILE A 208 62.66 -0.81 0.77
N GLN A 209 62.23 0.40 1.11
CA GLN A 209 63.01 1.61 0.92
C GLN A 209 64.20 1.70 1.90
N GLU A 210 64.07 1.23 3.14
CA GLU A 210 65.21 1.05 4.07
C GLU A 210 66.18 -0.06 3.60
N GLN A 211 65.72 -1.08 2.88
CA GLN A 211 66.57 -2.12 2.29
C GLN A 211 67.33 -1.66 1.04
N ASP A 212 66.73 -0.82 0.20
CA ASP A 212 67.38 -0.26 -0.99
C ASP A 212 68.38 0.85 -0.62
N ASP A 213 68.11 1.65 0.42
CA ASP A 213 69.05 2.68 0.92
C ASP A 213 70.35 2.08 1.52
N GLU A 214 70.34 0.84 2.04
CA GLU A 214 71.56 0.13 2.45
C GLU A 214 72.38 -0.42 1.25
N VAL A 215 71.73 -0.65 0.10
CA VAL A 215 72.37 -1.21 -1.10
C VAL A 215 72.89 -0.11 -2.04
N GLU A 216 72.27 1.07 -2.05
CA GLU A 216 72.62 2.17 -2.96
C GLU A 216 73.88 2.97 -2.54
N ILE A 217 74.38 2.81 -1.30
CA ILE A 217 75.63 3.47 -0.83
C ILE A 217 76.91 2.86 -1.48
N VAL A 218 76.81 1.73 -2.19
CA VAL A 218 78.00 1.03 -2.73
C VAL A 218 78.25 1.29 -4.23
N PHE A 219 77.32 1.89 -4.98
CA PHE A 219 77.50 2.01 -6.45
C PHE A 219 77.02 3.35 -7.04
N SER A 220 77.77 4.42 -6.79
CA SER A 220 77.64 5.65 -7.58
C SER A 220 78.98 6.33 -7.83
N THR A 221 79.66 5.93 -8.90
CA THR A 221 80.60 6.81 -9.62
C THR A 221 80.47 6.62 -11.13
N HIS A 222 80.17 7.74 -11.79
CA HIS A 222 80.49 8.14 -13.16
C HIS A 222 79.50 7.89 -14.32
N HIS A 223 78.93 9.04 -14.72
CA HIS A 223 79.08 9.73 -16.02
C HIS A 223 77.88 9.76 -16.97
N GLU A 224 77.55 11.01 -17.32
CA GLU A 224 76.52 11.51 -18.23
C GLU A 224 76.85 11.36 -19.72
N ASP A 225 75.75 11.43 -20.49
CA ASP A 225 75.56 11.90 -21.87
C ASP A 225 75.79 10.97 -23.08
N GLY A 226 74.70 10.81 -23.87
CA GLY A 226 74.74 10.37 -25.27
C GLY A 226 73.38 9.94 -25.84
N GLN A 227 72.73 10.82 -26.61
CA GLN A 227 71.50 10.58 -27.38
C GLN A 227 71.64 9.49 -28.46
N GLY A 228 70.55 8.76 -28.74
CA GLY A 228 70.39 7.96 -29.96
C GLY A 228 68.97 7.40 -30.11
N ASN A 229 68.22 7.91 -31.08
CA ASN A 229 66.85 7.51 -31.42
C ASN A 229 66.84 6.95 -32.84
N VAL A 230 66.50 5.66 -33.05
CA VAL A 230 66.09 5.08 -34.36
C VAL A 230 65.10 3.91 -34.14
N GLN A 231 63.84 4.23 -34.42
CA GLN A 231 62.69 3.46 -34.97
C GLN A 231 63.07 2.18 -35.79
N SER A 232 62.32 1.08 -35.91
CA SER A 232 60.89 0.87 -36.19
C SER A 232 60.60 -0.63 -36.51
N GLN A 233 59.30 -0.96 -36.61
CA GLN A 233 58.64 -2.03 -37.40
C GLN A 233 58.31 -3.34 -36.66
N ARG A 234 57.13 -3.99 -36.80
CA ARG A 234 55.91 -3.76 -37.61
C ARG A 234 54.80 -4.75 -37.19
N GLU A 235 53.54 -4.33 -37.37
CA GLU A 235 52.33 -5.08 -37.85
C GLU A 235 51.77 -6.24 -36.98
N SER A 236 50.46 -6.37 -36.71
CA SER A 236 49.33 -6.29 -37.65
C SER A 236 47.94 -6.38 -36.95
N SER A 237 47.00 -5.57 -37.44
CA SER A 237 45.59 -5.86 -37.82
C SER A 237 44.67 -6.70 -36.92
N ALA A 238 43.55 -6.13 -36.44
CA ALA A 238 42.20 -6.28 -37.04
C ALA A 238 41.03 -5.88 -36.11
N SER A 239 40.01 -5.31 -36.74
CA SER A 239 38.57 -5.19 -36.40
C SER A 239 38.12 -4.38 -35.18
N ASN A 240 37.56 -3.21 -35.50
CA ASN A 240 36.62 -2.45 -34.68
C ASN A 240 35.32 -3.24 -34.43
N GLN A 241 34.90 -3.31 -33.17
CA GLN A 241 33.49 -3.30 -32.78
C GLN A 241 33.32 -2.19 -31.74
N GLU A 242 32.57 -1.14 -32.13
CA GLU A 242 32.03 -0.14 -31.23
C GLU A 242 31.16 -0.84 -30.18
N TYR A 243 31.54 -0.72 -28.92
CA TYR A 243 30.68 -0.95 -27.78
C TYR A 243 30.57 0.37 -27.01
N ASP A 244 29.32 0.75 -26.74
CA ASP A 244 28.88 2.00 -26.16
C ASP A 244 29.40 2.19 -24.73
N GLY A 245 30.37 3.09 -24.56
CA GLY A 245 31.02 3.41 -23.28
C GLY A 245 30.30 4.49 -22.46
N SER A 246 29.02 4.77 -22.73
CA SER A 246 28.29 5.84 -22.05
C SER A 246 27.66 5.42 -20.70
N GLU A 247 27.35 4.14 -20.48
CA GLU A 247 26.73 3.68 -19.22
C GLU A 247 27.72 3.56 -18.04
N GLU A 248 28.98 3.21 -18.31
CA GLU A 248 29.99 3.01 -17.26
C GLU A 248 30.56 4.34 -16.73
N TYR A 249 30.61 5.38 -17.57
CA TYR A 249 30.97 6.74 -17.16
C TYR A 249 29.86 7.39 -16.32
N ASP A 250 28.59 7.14 -16.63
CA ASP A 250 27.46 7.66 -15.84
C ASP A 250 27.21 6.90 -14.53
N ALA A 251 27.62 5.63 -14.44
CA ALA A 251 27.61 4.87 -13.19
C ALA A 251 28.68 5.36 -12.20
N ARG A 252 29.88 5.70 -12.71
CA ARG A 252 30.99 6.22 -11.89
C ARG A 252 30.73 7.64 -11.38
N ARG A 253 30.11 8.49 -12.22
CA ARG A 253 29.69 9.84 -11.82
C ARG A 253 28.50 9.84 -10.85
N ARG A 254 27.56 8.88 -10.97
CA ARG A 254 26.52 8.64 -9.94
C ARG A 254 27.14 8.17 -8.62
N SER A 255 28.11 7.26 -8.65
CA SER A 255 28.84 6.82 -7.45
C SER A 255 29.55 7.98 -6.73
N GLU A 256 30.15 8.92 -7.45
CA GLU A 256 30.80 10.12 -6.88
C GLU A 256 29.79 11.19 -6.42
N TYR A 257 28.58 11.23 -6.98
CA TYR A 257 27.52 12.13 -6.50
C TYR A 257 26.94 11.67 -5.14
N TYR A 258 27.02 10.38 -4.83
CA TYR A 258 26.57 9.81 -3.56
C TYR A 258 27.65 9.73 -2.47
N SER A 259 28.94 9.92 -2.78
CA SER A 259 30.01 9.94 -1.76
C SER A 259 30.05 11.24 -0.95
N ASN A 260 29.46 12.33 -1.46
CA ASN A 260 29.41 13.62 -0.78
C ASN A 260 28.25 13.77 0.23
N TYR A 261 27.45 12.73 0.45
CA TYR A 261 26.51 12.65 1.58
C TYR A 261 27.16 12.04 2.83
N GLU A 262 28.41 12.43 3.08
CA GLU A 262 29.20 12.16 4.29
C GLU A 262 28.69 12.95 5.53
N GLY A 263 27.47 13.51 5.43
CA GLY A 263 26.85 14.40 6.42
C GLY A 263 25.46 14.01 6.92
N ASP A 264 24.83 12.95 6.42
CA ASP A 264 23.56 12.46 6.99
C ASP A 264 23.82 11.25 7.89
N PHE A 265 24.50 11.52 9.00
CA PHE A 265 24.27 10.81 10.25
C PHE A 265 22.87 11.19 10.75
N VAL A 266 21.84 10.76 10.01
CA VAL A 266 20.52 10.53 10.57
C VAL A 266 20.61 9.11 11.10
N ASP A 267 21.11 9.03 12.32
CA ASP A 267 21.19 7.84 13.13
C ASP A 267 19.80 7.20 13.18
N MET A 268 19.58 6.15 12.39
CA MET A 268 18.32 5.41 12.37
C MET A 268 17.98 4.95 13.80
N THR A 269 19.00 4.72 14.63
CA THR A 269 18.93 4.49 16.08
C THR A 269 18.59 5.74 16.90
N ALA A 270 19.17 6.94 16.69
CA ALA A 270 18.73 8.16 17.40
C ALA A 270 17.31 8.64 17.03
N PHE A 271 16.77 8.22 15.87
CA PHE A 271 15.35 8.42 15.54
C PHE A 271 14.43 7.40 16.22
N LEU A 272 14.98 6.30 16.75
CA LEU A 272 14.28 5.24 17.48
C LEU A 272 14.53 5.28 19.00
N ASP A 273 15.55 5.99 19.49
CA ASP A 273 15.87 6.14 20.91
C ASP A 273 14.87 6.97 21.76
N PRO A 274 13.76 7.51 21.21
CA PRO A 274 12.57 7.88 22.00
C PRO A 274 11.36 6.94 21.83
N TRP A 275 11.53 5.78 21.16
CA TRP A 275 10.45 4.84 20.86
C TRP A 275 10.23 3.87 22.04
N ASP A 276 9.65 4.39 23.12
CA ASP A 276 9.17 3.56 24.23
C ASP A 276 8.02 2.67 23.76
N GLU A 277 8.11 1.38 24.02
CA GLU A 277 7.02 0.43 23.80
C GLU A 277 5.79 0.84 24.63
N PRO A 278 4.65 1.22 24.01
CA PRO A 278 3.44 1.39 24.77
C PRO A 278 2.91 -0.01 25.13
N LYS A 279 2.79 -0.27 26.43
CA LYS A 279 1.97 -1.37 26.91
C LYS A 279 0.54 -1.10 26.44
N ILE A 280 -0.02 -1.98 25.62
CA ILE A 280 -1.42 -1.87 25.19
C ILE A 280 -2.30 -2.15 26.42
N THR A 281 -2.58 -1.11 27.20
CA THR A 281 -3.71 -1.11 28.12
C THR A 281 -4.96 -0.86 27.28
N GLN A 282 -5.80 -1.88 27.14
CA GLN A 282 -7.08 -1.77 26.44
C GLN A 282 -7.87 -0.57 27.00
N GLY A 283 -8.13 0.44 26.16
CA GLY A 283 -8.98 1.58 26.50
C GLY A 283 -8.29 2.94 26.65
N GLU A 284 -6.99 3.07 26.37
CA GLU A 284 -6.32 4.38 26.38
C GLU A 284 -6.35 5.05 24.98
N ASP A 285 -6.76 6.33 24.93
CA ASP A 285 -6.82 7.11 23.70
C ASP A 285 -5.42 7.18 23.04
N VAL A 286 -5.33 6.84 21.75
CA VAL A 286 -4.07 6.93 20.99
C VAL A 286 -3.51 8.34 21.10
N THR A 287 -2.34 8.48 21.70
CA THR A 287 -1.74 9.80 21.94
C THR A 287 -1.24 10.38 20.61
N GLY A 288 -1.42 11.68 20.39
CA GLY A 288 -0.98 12.34 19.14
C GLY A 288 0.50 12.12 18.79
N LYS A 289 1.36 11.91 19.80
CA LYS A 289 2.78 11.53 19.63
C LYS A 289 2.94 10.20 18.88
N GLN A 290 2.16 9.17 19.24
CA GLN A 290 2.22 7.83 18.63
C GLN A 290 1.82 7.87 17.16
N ILE A 291 0.83 8.71 16.82
CA ILE A 291 0.40 8.92 15.43
C ILE A 291 1.53 9.57 14.62
N ILE A 292 2.22 10.54 15.20
CA ILE A 292 3.37 11.21 14.54
C ILE A 292 4.52 10.23 14.33
N GLU A 293 4.89 9.46 15.35
CA GLU A 293 5.94 8.43 15.27
C GLU A 293 5.61 7.37 14.21
N PHE A 294 4.35 6.93 14.15
CA PHE A 294 3.89 6.02 13.09
C PHE A 294 4.04 6.63 11.70
N HIS A 295 3.61 7.88 11.51
CA HIS A 295 3.78 8.56 10.22
C HIS A 295 5.25 8.75 9.85
N GLN A 296 6.13 8.97 10.83
CA GLN A 296 7.57 9.01 10.62
C GLN A 296 8.09 7.63 10.19
N GLY A 297 7.70 6.54 10.85
CA GLY A 297 8.05 5.18 10.44
C GLY A 297 7.58 4.86 9.02
N VAL A 298 6.36 5.25 8.66
CA VAL A 298 5.83 5.12 7.29
C VAL A 298 6.65 5.93 6.27
N SER A 299 7.18 7.09 6.68
CA SER A 299 8.02 7.91 5.80
C SER A 299 9.38 7.25 5.52
N VAL A 300 9.90 6.43 6.43
CA VAL A 300 11.17 5.69 6.26
C VAL A 300 11.02 4.58 5.23
N ILE A 301 9.95 3.78 5.31
CA ILE A 301 9.71 2.66 4.39
C ILE A 301 9.42 3.11 2.94
N THR A 302 9.05 4.38 2.74
CA THR A 302 8.75 4.93 1.41
C THR A 302 10.01 5.44 0.68
N ARG A 303 11.18 5.45 1.34
CA ARG A 303 12.45 5.94 0.76
C ARG A 303 13.08 4.89 -0.16
N SER A 304 13.84 5.34 -1.17
CA SER A 304 14.59 4.44 -2.08
C SER A 304 15.72 3.66 -1.40
N TYR A 305 16.20 4.10 -0.22
CA TYR A 305 17.24 3.47 0.59
C TYR A 305 16.72 3.09 1.98
N PHE A 306 15.70 2.24 2.04
CA PHE A 306 15.07 1.92 3.32
C PHE A 306 15.85 0.91 4.19
N PHE A 307 16.69 0.02 3.61
CA PHE A 307 17.59 -0.82 4.41
C PHE A 307 18.78 0.01 4.92
N SER A 308 19.61 0.56 4.05
CA SER A 308 20.68 1.50 4.40
C SER A 308 21.36 2.00 3.12
N SER A 309 22.06 3.13 3.20
CA SER A 309 22.99 3.55 2.15
C SER A 309 24.11 2.53 1.91
N ALA A 310 24.47 1.72 2.92
CA ALA A 310 25.49 0.67 2.81
C ALA A 310 25.00 -0.57 2.02
N PHE A 311 23.69 -0.81 2.02
CA PHE A 311 23.07 -1.91 1.29
C PHE A 311 23.00 -1.60 -0.21
N GLY A 312 22.50 -0.41 -0.57
CA GLY A 312 22.27 0.02 -1.95
C GLY A 312 20.82 0.48 -2.17
N PRO A 313 20.50 1.03 -3.36
CA PRO A 313 19.13 1.40 -3.72
C PRO A 313 18.26 0.16 -3.94
N VAL A 314 16.97 0.25 -3.57
CA VAL A 314 16.04 -0.89 -3.59
C VAL A 314 14.67 -0.48 -4.14
N GLU A 315 14.63 0.10 -5.34
CA GLU A 315 13.35 0.45 -5.97
C GLU A 315 12.70 -0.79 -6.58
N SER A 316 13.48 -1.57 -7.34
CA SER A 316 13.02 -2.81 -7.96
C SER A 316 13.44 -4.06 -7.18
N ARG A 317 12.76 -5.19 -7.45
CA ARG A 317 13.15 -6.50 -6.92
C ARG A 317 14.53 -6.93 -7.42
N GLU A 318 14.85 -6.60 -8.67
CA GLU A 318 16.14 -6.94 -9.29
C GLU A 318 17.31 -6.21 -8.61
N GLU A 319 17.13 -4.92 -8.32
CA GLU A 319 18.09 -4.14 -7.54
C GLU A 319 18.28 -4.69 -6.13
N CYS A 320 17.19 -5.15 -5.49
CA CYS A 320 17.25 -5.81 -4.18
C CYS A 320 18.12 -7.08 -4.25
N ILE A 321 17.89 -7.93 -5.25
CA ILE A 321 18.64 -9.18 -5.44
C ILE A 321 20.12 -8.88 -5.68
N HIS A 322 20.42 -7.92 -6.57
CA HIS A 322 21.80 -7.53 -6.86
C HIS A 322 22.52 -6.93 -5.64
N SER A 323 21.86 -6.06 -4.89
CA SER A 323 22.41 -5.47 -3.66
C SER A 323 22.62 -6.53 -2.56
N SER A 324 21.71 -7.49 -2.45
CA SER A 324 21.82 -8.64 -1.53
C SER A 324 23.01 -9.52 -1.87
N GLN A 325 23.21 -9.82 -3.17
CA GLN A 325 24.38 -10.57 -3.65
C GLN A 325 25.69 -9.86 -3.29
N GLN A 326 25.76 -8.55 -3.53
CA GLN A 326 26.95 -7.78 -3.18
C GLN A 326 27.21 -7.79 -1.67
N LEU A 327 26.17 -7.68 -0.84
CA LEU A 327 26.31 -7.79 0.61
C LEU A 327 26.85 -9.17 1.01
N PHE A 328 26.30 -10.25 0.46
CA PHE A 328 26.74 -11.62 0.74
C PHE A 328 28.23 -11.82 0.39
N PHE A 329 28.66 -11.41 -0.81
CA PHE A 329 30.06 -11.52 -1.21
C PHE A 329 31.00 -10.65 -0.36
N ARG A 330 30.54 -9.47 0.09
CA ARG A 330 31.31 -8.63 1.03
C ARG A 330 31.49 -9.35 2.36
N LEU A 331 30.42 -9.94 2.90
CA LEU A 331 30.46 -10.71 4.15
C LEU A 331 31.40 -11.92 4.04
N LEU A 332 31.30 -12.67 2.94
CA LEU A 332 32.18 -13.81 2.66
C LEU A 332 33.67 -13.42 2.65
N LYS A 333 34.03 -12.32 1.96
CA LYS A 333 35.41 -11.81 1.90
C LYS A 333 35.94 -11.35 3.26
N LEU A 334 35.05 -10.93 4.15
CA LEU A 334 35.42 -10.48 5.50
C LEU A 334 35.64 -11.66 6.46
N MET A 335 34.84 -12.72 6.34
CA MET A 335 34.86 -13.84 7.30
C MET A 335 35.90 -14.92 7.01
N ASN A 336 36.42 -15.03 5.79
CA ASN A 336 37.59 -15.85 5.41
C ASN A 336 37.68 -17.23 6.09
N ASP A 337 36.62 -18.04 6.02
CA ASP A 337 36.52 -19.35 6.71
C ASP A 337 36.97 -20.54 5.84
N GLY A 338 37.73 -20.31 4.76
CA GLY A 338 38.22 -21.37 3.86
C GLY A 338 37.17 -22.01 2.93
N ASP A 339 35.87 -21.92 3.27
CA ASP A 339 34.75 -22.33 2.41
C ASP A 339 34.16 -21.13 1.65
N GLU A 340 34.29 -21.11 0.32
CA GLU A 340 33.86 -19.99 -0.54
C GLU A 340 32.34 -19.87 -0.76
N GLN A 341 31.53 -20.80 -0.22
CA GLN A 341 30.12 -20.93 -0.61
C GLN A 341 29.09 -20.80 0.52
N SER A 342 29.53 -20.73 1.79
CA SER A 342 28.60 -20.66 2.93
C SER A 342 29.13 -19.81 4.07
N ILE A 343 28.21 -19.17 4.79
CA ILE A 343 28.50 -18.37 5.99
C ILE A 343 27.94 -19.13 7.19
N LYS A 344 28.76 -19.38 8.22
CA LYS A 344 28.26 -19.93 9.50
C LYS A 344 27.52 -18.83 10.29
N LEU A 345 26.28 -19.10 10.68
CA LEU A 345 25.46 -18.13 11.41
C LEU A 345 26.09 -17.75 12.76
N GLU A 346 26.66 -18.72 13.49
CA GLU A 346 27.32 -18.46 14.79
C GLU A 346 28.47 -17.46 14.67
N ASN A 347 29.22 -17.51 13.56
CA ASN A 347 30.28 -16.54 13.31
C ASN A 347 29.65 -15.17 13.04
N LEU A 348 28.63 -15.09 12.20
CA LEU A 348 27.97 -13.84 11.86
C LEU A 348 27.40 -13.12 13.09
N THR A 349 26.64 -13.83 13.93
CA THR A 349 26.06 -13.29 15.17
C THR A 349 27.15 -12.93 16.17
N HIS A 350 28.16 -13.80 16.36
CA HIS A 350 29.28 -13.51 17.24
C HIS A 350 30.04 -12.25 16.83
N TRP A 351 30.28 -12.03 15.54
CA TRP A 351 31.05 -10.90 15.02
C TRP A 351 30.26 -9.57 15.00
N MET A 352 28.94 -9.63 14.80
CA MET A 352 28.07 -8.46 14.89
C MET A 352 27.91 -7.97 16.33
N PHE A 353 27.69 -8.87 17.29
CA PHE A 353 27.37 -8.53 18.68
C PHE A 353 28.55 -8.67 19.65
N LYS A 354 29.78 -8.82 19.14
CA LYS A 354 30.99 -9.00 19.97
C LYS A 354 31.23 -7.79 20.88
N GLY A 355 30.92 -7.93 22.18
CA GLY A 355 31.36 -7.02 23.23
C GLY A 355 30.27 -6.29 24.04
N CYS A 356 28.99 -6.45 23.73
CA CYS A 356 27.90 -5.80 24.46
C CYS A 356 26.89 -6.82 24.99
N TYR A 357 27.00 -7.13 26.28
CA TYR A 357 26.11 -8.03 27.02
C TYR A 357 24.84 -7.27 27.47
N LYS A 358 24.07 -6.70 26.53
CA LYS A 358 22.76 -6.09 26.80
C LYS A 358 21.64 -7.07 26.38
N PRO A 359 20.55 -7.21 27.16
CA PRO A 359 19.48 -8.16 26.86
C PRO A 359 18.76 -7.91 25.53
N GLU A 360 18.63 -6.65 25.09
CA GLU A 360 17.98 -6.28 23.81
C GLU A 360 18.73 -6.86 22.58
N GLN A 361 20.07 -6.86 22.62
CA GLN A 361 20.90 -7.33 21.50
C GLN A 361 20.97 -8.85 21.40
N GLN A 362 20.65 -9.58 22.47
CA GLN A 362 20.47 -11.03 22.41
C GLN A 362 19.21 -11.37 21.62
N GLN A 363 18.13 -10.61 21.83
CA GLN A 363 16.90 -10.79 21.10
C GLN A 363 17.10 -10.49 19.60
N ASP A 364 17.89 -9.46 19.28
CA ASP A 364 18.23 -9.15 17.88
C ASP A 364 19.10 -10.22 17.22
N ALA A 365 19.97 -10.91 17.97
CA ALA A 365 20.75 -12.05 17.46
C ALA A 365 19.86 -13.28 17.21
N ASP A 366 18.92 -13.55 18.11
CA ASP A 366 17.94 -14.63 17.98
C ASP A 366 16.99 -14.35 16.80
N ASP A 367 16.54 -13.10 16.63
CA ASP A 367 15.71 -12.67 15.51
C ASP A 367 16.47 -12.69 14.18
N LEU A 368 17.77 -12.37 14.17
CA LEU A 368 18.63 -12.53 12.99
C LEU A 368 18.75 -14.02 12.61
N GLY A 369 18.86 -14.90 13.61
CA GLY A 369 18.87 -16.34 13.39
C GLY A 369 17.55 -16.86 12.84
N ALA A 370 16.43 -16.37 13.36
CA ALA A 370 15.10 -16.68 12.85
C ALA A 370 14.85 -16.14 11.44
N LEU A 371 15.45 -14.99 11.09
CA LEU A 371 15.29 -14.36 9.78
C LEU A 371 15.94 -15.14 8.65
N PHE A 372 17.16 -15.65 8.87
CA PHE A 372 17.92 -16.35 7.84
C PHE A 372 17.70 -17.87 7.81
N ASP A 373 16.96 -18.42 8.79
CA ASP A 373 16.60 -19.84 8.94
C ASP A 373 17.72 -20.80 8.49
N PRO A 374 18.81 -20.92 9.27
CA PRO A 374 19.97 -21.69 8.85
C PRO A 374 19.61 -23.18 8.69
N ASP A 375 20.28 -23.85 7.75
CA ASP A 375 20.15 -25.30 7.56
C ASP A 375 20.60 -26.08 8.83
N GLN A 376 20.35 -27.38 8.89
CA GLN A 376 20.65 -28.24 10.05
C GLN A 376 22.12 -28.15 10.51
N ASP A 377 23.03 -27.76 9.61
CA ASP A 377 24.47 -27.57 9.86
C ASP A 377 24.85 -26.14 10.32
N GLY A 378 23.89 -25.23 10.50
CA GLY A 378 24.12 -23.85 10.94
C GLY A 378 24.76 -22.93 9.88
N ARG A 379 24.72 -23.35 8.60
CA ARG A 379 25.31 -22.65 7.45
C ARG A 379 24.22 -21.97 6.62
N ILE A 380 24.54 -20.80 6.10
CA ILE A 380 23.68 -19.99 5.23
C ILE A 380 24.32 -19.96 3.83
N TYR A 381 23.58 -20.44 2.83
CA TYR A 381 23.96 -20.36 1.43
C TYR A 381 23.48 -19.05 0.79
N ILE A 382 24.05 -18.70 -0.36
CA ILE A 382 23.72 -17.47 -1.08
C ILE A 382 22.23 -17.40 -1.47
N ILE A 383 21.64 -18.52 -1.88
CA ILE A 383 20.24 -18.57 -2.34
C ILE A 383 19.30 -18.31 -1.15
N ASP A 384 19.56 -18.93 -0.01
CA ASP A 384 18.76 -18.77 1.21
C ASP A 384 18.89 -17.36 1.78
N PHE A 385 20.12 -16.80 1.76
CA PHE A 385 20.36 -15.42 2.16
C PHE A 385 19.59 -14.41 1.30
N ILE A 386 19.63 -14.57 -0.03
CA ILE A 386 18.87 -13.71 -0.95
C ILE A 386 17.37 -13.94 -0.77
N GLY A 387 16.95 -15.19 -0.59
CA GLY A 387 15.56 -15.59 -0.35
C GLY A 387 14.98 -14.90 0.87
N ALA A 388 15.70 -14.93 2.00
CA ALA A 388 15.30 -14.25 3.24
C ALA A 388 15.14 -12.74 3.04
N ILE A 389 16.10 -12.07 2.39
CA ILE A 389 16.00 -10.63 2.12
C ILE A 389 14.88 -10.29 1.13
N ASP A 390 14.67 -11.13 0.10
CA ASP A 390 13.55 -10.99 -0.85
C ASP A 390 12.19 -11.17 -0.16
N GLU A 391 12.10 -12.04 0.86
CA GLU A 391 10.89 -12.19 1.67
C GLU A 391 10.58 -10.93 2.50
N VAL A 392 11.59 -10.36 3.18
CA VAL A 392 11.44 -9.08 3.89
C VAL A 392 11.06 -7.96 2.92
N TYR A 393 11.70 -7.89 1.75
CA TYR A 393 11.35 -6.93 0.70
C TYR A 393 9.88 -7.06 0.27
N LYS A 394 9.40 -8.29 0.04
CA LYS A 394 8.00 -8.54 -0.31
C LYS A 394 7.05 -8.14 0.82
N LYS A 395 7.33 -8.52 2.07
CA LYS A 395 6.54 -8.14 3.25
C LYS A 395 6.42 -6.62 3.35
N LEU A 396 7.55 -5.92 3.21
CA LEU A 396 7.60 -4.46 3.24
C LEU A 396 6.81 -3.81 2.11
N ARG A 397 6.97 -4.27 0.87
CA ARG A 397 6.22 -3.72 -0.27
C ARG A 397 4.72 -3.94 -0.12
N VAL A 398 4.29 -5.12 0.31
CA VAL A 398 2.88 -5.40 0.59
C VAL A 398 2.34 -4.44 1.66
N LEU A 399 3.10 -4.23 2.74
CA LEU A 399 2.72 -3.28 3.80
C LEU A 399 2.66 -1.85 3.30
N GLU A 400 3.65 -1.40 2.52
CA GLU A 400 3.70 -0.06 1.94
C GLU A 400 2.48 0.19 1.04
N HIS A 401 2.17 -0.77 0.15
CA HIS A 401 0.98 -0.70 -0.71
C HIS A 401 -0.32 -0.71 0.11
N ALA A 402 -0.39 -1.52 1.17
CA ALA A 402 -1.54 -1.54 2.07
C ALA A 402 -1.76 -0.18 2.76
N ILE A 403 -0.69 0.44 3.27
CA ILE A 403 -0.75 1.76 3.93
C ILE A 403 -1.10 2.86 2.93
N LYS A 404 -0.49 2.88 1.74
CA LYS A 404 -0.82 3.83 0.67
C LYS A 404 -2.28 3.72 0.27
N ASN A 405 -2.80 2.51 0.13
CA ASN A 405 -4.19 2.29 -0.21
C ASN A 405 -5.15 2.67 0.93
N ALA A 406 -4.82 2.34 2.18
CA ALA A 406 -5.59 2.78 3.34
C ALA A 406 -5.63 4.32 3.45
N SER A 407 -4.53 5.00 3.11
CA SER A 407 -4.48 6.46 2.99
C SER A 407 -5.36 6.97 1.85
N HIS A 408 -5.37 6.30 0.69
CA HIS A 408 -6.24 6.64 -0.44
C HIS A 408 -7.73 6.51 -0.08
N ILE A 409 -8.11 5.41 0.58
CA ILE A 409 -9.46 5.20 1.11
C ILE A 409 -9.82 6.30 2.12
N SER A 410 -8.91 6.63 3.03
CA SER A 410 -9.11 7.67 4.05
C SER A 410 -9.34 9.04 3.42
N LYS A 411 -8.60 9.41 2.36
CA LYS A 411 -8.81 10.65 1.60
C LYS A 411 -10.19 10.67 0.92
N SER A 412 -10.61 9.55 0.37
CA SER A 412 -11.91 9.46 -0.29
C SER A 412 -13.06 9.52 0.71
N TYR A 413 -12.90 8.92 1.90
CA TYR A 413 -13.81 9.10 3.03
C TYR A 413 -13.86 10.55 3.51
N GLU A 414 -12.72 11.23 3.59
CA GLU A 414 -12.66 12.64 3.94
C GLU A 414 -13.45 13.52 2.96
N LYS A 415 -13.43 13.20 1.65
CA LYS A 415 -14.24 13.90 0.64
C LYS A 415 -15.73 13.79 0.92
N VAL A 416 -16.21 12.61 1.33
CA VAL A 416 -17.62 12.40 1.69
C VAL A 416 -18.01 13.23 2.91
N ILE A 417 -17.19 13.21 3.98
CA ILE A 417 -17.42 14.06 5.16
C ILE A 417 -17.39 15.54 4.76
N ASN A 418 -16.44 15.96 3.92
CA ASN A 418 -16.33 17.33 3.45
C ASN A 418 -17.61 17.79 2.73
N MET A 419 -18.20 16.95 1.88
CA MET A 419 -19.45 17.28 1.19
C MET A 419 -20.57 17.59 2.18
N VAL A 420 -20.81 16.69 3.14
CA VAL A 420 -21.89 16.86 4.13
C VAL A 420 -21.59 18.05 5.05
N PHE A 421 -20.35 18.20 5.48
CA PHE A 421 -19.92 19.30 6.34
C PHE A 421 -20.11 20.67 5.65
N TYR A 422 -19.68 20.82 4.40
CA TYR A 422 -19.83 22.09 3.66
C TYR A 422 -21.28 22.41 3.34
N PHE A 423 -22.12 21.39 3.16
CA PHE A 423 -23.56 21.59 3.03
C PHE A 423 -24.15 22.19 4.32
N ILE A 424 -23.85 21.60 5.49
CA ILE A 424 -24.33 22.09 6.78
C ILE A 424 -23.77 23.48 7.10
N ILE A 425 -22.47 23.71 6.91
CA ILE A 425 -21.86 25.02 7.20
C ILE A 425 -22.41 26.11 6.26
N GLY A 426 -22.76 25.76 5.02
CA GLY A 426 -23.43 26.64 4.09
C GLY A 426 -24.81 27.07 4.58
N LEU A 427 -25.60 26.15 5.14
CA LEU A 427 -26.90 26.47 5.75
C LEU A 427 -26.75 27.39 6.97
N ILE A 428 -25.75 27.14 7.82
CA ILE A 428 -25.46 28.00 8.97
C ILE A 428 -25.03 29.40 8.51
N ALA A 429 -24.18 29.48 7.47
CA ALA A 429 -23.74 30.76 6.91
C ALA A 429 -24.91 31.57 6.33
N LEU A 430 -25.85 30.93 5.61
CA LEU A 430 -27.06 31.59 5.11
C LEU A 430 -27.95 32.10 6.24
N ALA A 431 -28.11 31.31 7.31
CA ALA A 431 -28.88 31.71 8.48
C ALA A 431 -28.29 32.93 9.20
N ILE A 432 -26.96 33.04 9.27
CA ILE A 432 -26.27 34.21 9.85
C ILE A 432 -26.47 35.46 8.98
N MET A 433 -26.53 35.31 7.65
CA MET A 433 -26.77 36.39 6.70
C MET A 433 -28.25 36.85 6.63
N GLU A 434 -29.09 36.41 7.57
CA GLU A 434 -30.54 36.71 7.63
C GLU A 434 -31.33 36.23 6.39
N LEU A 435 -30.78 35.27 5.64
CA LEU A 435 -31.46 34.63 4.51
C LEU A 435 -32.22 33.40 5.02
N ASN A 436 -33.54 33.33 4.81
CA ASN A 436 -34.37 32.20 5.25
C ASN A 436 -33.90 30.87 4.62
N PRO A 437 -33.22 29.98 5.35
CA PRO A 437 -32.69 28.74 4.77
C PRO A 437 -33.79 27.72 4.51
N ILE A 438 -34.95 27.87 5.15
CA ILE A 438 -36.09 26.95 5.06
C ILE A 438 -36.67 26.92 3.64
N GLU A 439 -36.81 28.08 2.99
CA GLU A 439 -37.34 28.17 1.62
C GLU A 439 -36.43 27.44 0.61
N LEU A 440 -35.11 27.60 0.77
CA LEU A 440 -34.12 26.86 -0.02
C LEU A 440 -34.19 25.36 0.26
N LEU A 441 -34.29 24.97 1.53
CA LEU A 441 -34.27 23.58 1.98
C LEU A 441 -35.49 22.81 1.47
N VAL A 442 -36.67 23.43 1.45
CA VAL A 442 -37.89 22.82 0.90
C VAL A 442 -37.70 22.46 -0.58
N GLY A 443 -37.13 23.37 -1.38
CA GLY A 443 -36.82 23.10 -2.79
C GLY A 443 -35.80 21.97 -2.97
N VAL A 444 -34.71 22.00 -2.19
CA VAL A 444 -33.67 20.95 -2.21
C VAL A 444 -34.25 19.61 -1.76
N ALA A 445 -35.15 19.58 -0.77
CA ALA A 445 -35.76 18.36 -0.26
C ALA A 445 -36.59 17.63 -1.33
N PHE A 446 -37.40 18.35 -2.11
CA PHE A 446 -38.14 17.73 -3.23
C PHE A 446 -37.21 17.09 -4.26
N ILE A 447 -36.10 17.77 -4.58
CA ILE A 447 -35.07 17.26 -5.48
C ILE A 447 -34.42 16.00 -4.89
N LEU A 448 -34.01 16.05 -3.62
CA LEU A 448 -33.37 14.91 -2.94
C LEU A 448 -34.30 13.70 -2.84
N ILE A 449 -35.59 13.89 -2.60
CA ILE A 449 -36.59 12.81 -2.58
C ILE A 449 -36.68 12.16 -3.96
N ALA A 450 -36.78 12.96 -5.03
CA ALA A 450 -36.83 12.44 -6.40
C ALA A 450 -35.54 11.66 -6.76
N PHE A 451 -34.37 12.19 -6.40
CA PHE A 451 -33.10 11.48 -6.58
C PHE A 451 -33.01 10.20 -5.72
N GLY A 452 -33.59 10.21 -4.52
CA GLY A 452 -33.66 9.05 -3.64
C GLY A 452 -34.41 7.87 -4.28
N PHE A 453 -35.51 8.14 -4.98
CA PHE A 453 -36.21 7.10 -5.74
C PHE A 453 -35.42 6.60 -6.95
N CYS A 454 -34.67 7.48 -7.62
CA CYS A 454 -33.88 7.12 -8.80
C CYS A 454 -32.63 6.28 -8.46
N ILE A 455 -31.94 6.60 -7.35
CA ILE A 455 -30.62 6.03 -6.99
C ILE A 455 -30.72 5.11 -5.75
N GLY A 456 -31.91 4.86 -5.22
CA GLY A 456 -32.10 4.16 -3.94
C GLY A 456 -31.42 2.78 -3.88
N GLU A 457 -31.66 1.92 -4.87
CA GLU A 457 -31.08 0.58 -4.93
C GLU A 457 -29.54 0.61 -5.04
N GLY A 458 -29.02 1.44 -5.95
CA GLY A 458 -27.58 1.62 -6.12
C GLY A 458 -26.92 2.16 -4.85
N THR A 459 -27.57 3.08 -4.13
CA THR A 459 -27.06 3.63 -2.87
C THR A 459 -27.01 2.58 -1.77
N SER A 460 -28.00 1.69 -1.70
CA SER A 460 -28.00 0.57 -0.73
C SER A 460 -26.81 -0.36 -0.97
N GLN A 461 -26.60 -0.79 -2.23
CA GLN A 461 -25.47 -1.66 -2.58
C GLN A 461 -24.13 -0.96 -2.33
N LEU A 462 -24.02 0.34 -2.61
CA LEU A 462 -22.83 1.13 -2.29
C LEU A 462 -22.58 1.19 -0.77
N PHE A 463 -23.62 1.37 0.04
CA PHE A 463 -23.50 1.41 1.49
C PHE A 463 -23.02 0.07 2.06
N ASP A 464 -23.57 -1.05 1.56
CA ASP A 464 -23.11 -2.40 1.94
C ASP A 464 -21.63 -2.61 1.59
N GLY A 465 -21.20 -2.14 0.40
CA GLY A 465 -19.79 -2.18 -0.02
C GLY A 465 -18.88 -1.30 0.85
N VAL A 466 -19.31 -0.10 1.21
CA VAL A 466 -18.57 0.78 2.13
C VAL A 466 -18.46 0.15 3.51
N LEU A 467 -19.52 -0.47 4.02
CA LEU A 467 -19.51 -1.16 5.31
C LEU A 467 -18.60 -2.39 5.28
N LEU A 468 -18.55 -3.12 4.16
CA LEU A 468 -17.61 -4.23 3.95
C LEU A 468 -16.15 -3.75 4.09
N ILE A 469 -15.77 -2.68 3.41
CA ILE A 469 -14.37 -2.20 3.37
C ILE A 469 -13.99 -1.35 4.59
N LEU A 470 -14.92 -0.60 5.17
CA LEU A 470 -14.61 0.26 6.33
C LEU A 470 -14.84 -0.43 7.67
N VAL A 471 -15.80 -1.35 7.79
CA VAL A 471 -16.14 -1.95 9.09
C VAL A 471 -15.65 -3.40 9.15
N ARG A 472 -16.03 -4.24 8.18
CA ARG A 472 -15.79 -5.69 8.26
C ARG A 472 -14.36 -6.10 7.90
N GLN A 473 -13.81 -5.51 6.85
CA GLN A 473 -12.44 -5.73 6.36
C GLN A 473 -12.01 -7.21 6.32
N PRO A 474 -12.66 -8.00 5.46
CA PRO A 474 -12.40 -9.44 5.37
C PRO A 474 -11.03 -9.78 4.75
N TYR A 475 -10.43 -8.88 3.98
CA TYR A 475 -9.17 -9.07 3.28
C TYR A 475 -8.37 -7.77 3.16
N ASP A 476 -7.05 -7.90 2.99
CA ASP A 476 -6.11 -6.82 2.71
C ASP A 476 -5.46 -6.97 1.31
N ILE A 477 -4.67 -5.98 0.91
CA ILE A 477 -3.88 -6.03 -0.33
C ILE A 477 -2.84 -7.15 -0.23
N GLY A 478 -2.66 -7.90 -1.31
CA GLY A 478 -1.75 -9.03 -1.38
C GLY A 478 -2.34 -10.35 -0.87
N ASP A 479 -3.51 -10.31 -0.20
CA ASP A 479 -4.19 -11.54 0.22
C ASP A 479 -4.73 -12.29 -1.02
N LYS A 480 -4.59 -13.62 -0.99
CA LYS A 480 -5.31 -14.50 -1.91
C LYS A 480 -6.69 -14.78 -1.32
N VAL A 481 -7.71 -14.44 -2.09
CA VAL A 481 -9.10 -14.63 -1.69
C VAL A 481 -9.82 -15.48 -2.72
N ALA A 482 -10.64 -16.40 -2.24
CA ALA A 482 -11.62 -17.06 -3.08
C ALA A 482 -12.99 -16.40 -2.89
N ILE A 483 -13.62 -16.10 -4.01
CA ILE A 483 -14.96 -15.52 -4.06
C ILE A 483 -15.87 -16.63 -4.55
N SER A 484 -16.84 -17.04 -3.73
CA SER A 484 -17.87 -18.00 -4.13
C SER A 484 -19.25 -17.43 -3.83
N ASP A 485 -20.27 -17.94 -4.53
CA ASP A 485 -21.64 -17.74 -4.09
C ASP A 485 -21.82 -18.38 -2.69
N VAL A 486 -22.71 -17.80 -1.91
CA VAL A 486 -23.13 -18.35 -0.61
C VAL A 486 -23.90 -19.65 -0.79
N HIS A 487 -24.64 -19.78 -1.91
CA HIS A 487 -25.45 -20.96 -2.20
C HIS A 487 -24.64 -22.16 -2.71
N ASP A 488 -23.45 -21.93 -3.26
CA ASP A 488 -22.59 -22.99 -3.73
C ASP A 488 -21.78 -23.61 -2.58
N PRO A 489 -21.68 -24.94 -2.49
CA PRO A 489 -20.79 -25.59 -1.55
C PRO A 489 -19.33 -25.24 -1.92
N PRO A 490 -18.45 -25.03 -0.92
CA PRO A 490 -17.04 -24.79 -1.20
C PRO A 490 -16.44 -26.02 -1.91
N ASP A 491 -15.74 -25.78 -3.02
CA ASP A 491 -15.06 -26.84 -3.77
C ASP A 491 -13.94 -27.45 -2.90
N GLN A 492 -13.98 -28.77 -2.74
CA GLN A 492 -12.97 -29.54 -1.99
C GLN A 492 -11.60 -29.52 -2.67
N ASN A 493 -11.55 -29.25 -3.98
CA ASN A 493 -10.32 -29.20 -4.76
C ASN A 493 -9.73 -27.79 -4.91
N GLY A 494 -10.37 -26.78 -4.32
CA GLY A 494 -9.93 -25.39 -4.30
C GLY A 494 -10.67 -24.52 -5.30
N SER A 495 -11.35 -23.50 -4.77
CA SER A 495 -12.02 -22.45 -5.54
C SER A 495 -11.04 -21.55 -6.30
N THR A 496 -11.52 -20.91 -7.37
CA THR A 496 -10.78 -19.87 -8.09
C THR A 496 -10.32 -18.78 -7.13
N HIS A 497 -9.00 -18.54 -7.12
CA HIS A 497 -8.34 -17.65 -6.18
C HIS A 497 -7.87 -16.39 -6.89
N TRP A 498 -8.19 -15.26 -6.28
CA TRP A 498 -7.90 -13.91 -6.74
C TRP A 498 -6.88 -13.29 -5.78
N MET A 499 -5.84 -12.66 -6.30
CA MET A 499 -4.94 -11.85 -5.51
C MET A 499 -5.44 -10.41 -5.51
N ILE A 500 -5.68 -9.84 -4.33
CA ILE A 500 -6.15 -8.46 -4.22
C ILE A 500 -5.00 -7.49 -4.53
N GLU A 501 -5.18 -6.64 -5.54
CA GLU A 501 -4.18 -5.64 -5.93
C GLU A 501 -4.48 -4.26 -5.35
N SER A 502 -5.73 -3.80 -5.49
CA SER A 502 -6.15 -2.50 -4.99
C SER A 502 -7.58 -2.54 -4.46
N ILE A 503 -7.84 -1.74 -3.43
CA ILE A 503 -9.14 -1.65 -2.79
C ILE A 503 -9.56 -0.19 -2.77
N ASP A 504 -10.57 0.16 -3.55
CA ASP A 504 -11.26 1.45 -3.46
C ASP A 504 -12.52 1.31 -2.60
N LEU A 505 -13.17 2.43 -2.27
CA LEU A 505 -14.45 2.43 -1.55
C LEU A 505 -15.57 1.72 -2.32
N VAL A 506 -15.58 1.86 -3.65
CA VAL A 506 -16.67 1.35 -4.51
C VAL A 506 -16.30 0.06 -5.22
N LYS A 507 -15.03 -0.11 -5.60
CA LYS A 507 -14.55 -1.25 -6.37
C LYS A 507 -13.31 -1.87 -5.74
N THR A 508 -13.11 -3.16 -5.95
CA THR A 508 -11.87 -3.87 -5.62
C THR A 508 -11.30 -4.45 -6.91
N THR A 509 -10.02 -4.22 -7.20
CA THR A 509 -9.34 -4.87 -8.32
C THR A 509 -8.55 -6.06 -7.82
N ALA A 510 -8.70 -7.19 -8.50
CA ALA A 510 -7.99 -8.41 -8.16
C ALA A 510 -7.48 -9.10 -9.43
N ARG A 511 -6.33 -9.76 -9.30
CA ARG A 511 -5.71 -10.53 -10.38
C ARG A 511 -5.94 -12.01 -10.19
N LEU A 512 -6.36 -12.69 -11.24
CA LEU A 512 -6.46 -14.14 -11.26
C LEU A 512 -5.05 -14.75 -11.32
N MET A 513 -4.70 -15.59 -10.36
CA MET A 513 -3.35 -16.15 -10.28
C MET A 513 -3.03 -17.17 -11.38
N GLY A 514 -4.04 -17.81 -11.98
CA GLY A 514 -3.83 -18.80 -13.04
C GLY A 514 -3.55 -18.20 -14.41
N THR A 515 -4.30 -17.15 -14.78
CA THR A 515 -4.26 -16.53 -16.12
C THR A 515 -3.66 -15.12 -16.12
N SER A 516 -3.35 -14.56 -14.95
CA SER A 516 -2.92 -13.17 -14.76
C SER A 516 -3.95 -12.12 -15.23
N GLU A 517 -5.21 -12.50 -15.37
CA GLU A 517 -6.29 -11.58 -15.77
C GLU A 517 -6.66 -10.64 -14.63
N VAL A 518 -6.90 -9.36 -14.94
CA VAL A 518 -7.31 -8.35 -13.95
C VAL A 518 -8.83 -8.20 -13.99
N ALA A 519 -9.49 -8.50 -12.87
CA ALA A 519 -10.91 -8.32 -12.67
C ALA A 519 -11.20 -7.12 -11.76
N SER A 520 -12.29 -6.42 -12.05
CA SER A 520 -12.82 -5.34 -11.21
C SER A 520 -14.16 -5.77 -10.61
N PHE A 521 -14.21 -5.89 -9.29
CA PHE A 521 -15.40 -6.28 -8.55
C PHE A 521 -16.08 -5.06 -7.92
N SER A 522 -17.41 -5.02 -7.97
CA SER A 522 -18.20 -4.06 -7.19
C SER A 522 -18.24 -4.51 -5.73
N ASN A 523 -17.87 -3.61 -4.81
CA ASN A 523 -17.87 -3.93 -3.38
C ASN A 523 -19.27 -4.24 -2.85
N GLY A 524 -20.32 -3.66 -3.45
CA GLY A 524 -21.70 -3.97 -3.09
C GLY A 524 -22.07 -5.42 -3.39
N SER A 525 -21.62 -5.95 -4.52
CA SER A 525 -21.82 -7.36 -4.87
C SER A 525 -20.94 -8.29 -4.02
N LEU A 526 -19.71 -7.88 -3.70
CA LEU A 526 -18.83 -8.63 -2.81
C LEU A 526 -19.37 -8.72 -1.38
N ALA A 527 -20.18 -7.76 -0.93
CA ALA A 527 -20.77 -7.79 0.40
C ALA A 527 -21.77 -8.94 0.57
N GLN A 528 -22.33 -9.44 -0.54
CA GLN A 528 -23.29 -10.55 -0.56
C GLN A 528 -22.63 -11.90 -0.85
N SER A 529 -21.37 -11.93 -1.30
CA SER A 529 -20.67 -13.17 -1.63
C SER A 529 -19.92 -13.75 -0.43
N ARG A 530 -19.58 -15.04 -0.51
CA ARG A 530 -18.72 -15.69 0.47
C ARG A 530 -17.26 -15.37 0.11
N LEU A 531 -16.58 -14.68 1.03
CA LEU A 531 -15.17 -14.31 0.91
C LEU A 531 -14.33 -15.21 1.79
N ILE A 532 -13.48 -16.04 1.18
CA ILE A 532 -12.58 -16.95 1.88
C ILE A 532 -11.17 -16.38 1.78
N ASN A 533 -10.61 -15.94 2.90
CA ASN A 533 -9.25 -15.38 2.96
C ASN A 533 -8.23 -16.49 3.26
N MET A 534 -7.31 -16.71 2.32
CA MET A 534 -6.30 -17.76 2.39
C MET A 534 -5.16 -17.40 3.35
N ASN A 535 -4.84 -16.12 3.52
CA ASN A 535 -3.83 -15.64 4.46
C ASN A 535 -4.25 -15.87 5.92
N ARG A 536 -5.55 -15.71 6.21
CA ARG A 536 -6.12 -16.00 7.53
C ARG A 536 -6.34 -17.50 7.79
N SER A 537 -6.16 -18.35 6.78
CA SER A 537 -6.43 -19.79 6.83
C SER A 537 -5.12 -20.58 6.96
N GLN A 538 -4.67 -20.76 8.20
CA GLN A 538 -3.43 -21.48 8.55
C GLN A 538 -3.61 -23.00 8.53
N GLY A 539 -2.54 -23.74 8.19
CA GLY A 539 -2.51 -25.21 8.18
C GLY A 539 -3.40 -25.84 7.10
N ALA A 540 -2.98 -25.73 5.84
CA ALA A 540 -3.79 -26.15 4.70
C ALA A 540 -4.11 -27.66 4.72
N ILE A 541 -5.38 -28.02 4.47
CA ILE A 541 -5.79 -29.42 4.36
C ILE A 541 -5.95 -29.79 2.88
N VAL A 542 -5.16 -30.76 2.44
CA VAL A 542 -5.10 -31.19 1.05
C VAL A 542 -5.73 -32.56 0.90
N TYR A 543 -6.62 -32.67 -0.09
CA TYR A 543 -7.25 -33.92 -0.50
C TYR A 543 -6.55 -34.50 -1.73
N ILE A 544 -6.14 -35.76 -1.64
CA ILE A 544 -5.58 -36.55 -2.73
C ILE A 544 -6.46 -37.76 -2.95
N ASN A 545 -7.04 -37.87 -4.15
CA ASN A 545 -7.89 -39.00 -4.53
C ASN A 545 -7.06 -39.99 -5.35
N VAL A 546 -7.07 -41.25 -4.93
CA VAL A 546 -6.32 -42.35 -5.52
C VAL A 546 -7.30 -43.48 -5.85
N LYS A 547 -7.17 -44.08 -7.04
CA LYS A 547 -8.07 -45.13 -7.53
C LYS A 547 -7.39 -46.49 -7.46
N PHE A 548 -8.14 -47.50 -7.01
CA PHE A 548 -7.71 -48.89 -6.89
C PHE A 548 -8.73 -49.80 -7.58
N THR A 549 -8.27 -50.89 -8.19
CA THR A 549 -9.16 -51.93 -8.74
C THR A 549 -9.90 -52.65 -7.61
N ILE A 550 -11.17 -53.03 -7.83
CA ILE A 550 -12.02 -53.66 -6.79
C ILE A 550 -11.45 -55.00 -6.30
N GLU A 551 -10.73 -55.71 -7.15
CA GLU A 551 -10.16 -57.04 -6.87
C GLU A 551 -9.02 -57.02 -5.85
N ILE A 552 -8.48 -55.85 -5.51
CA ILE A 552 -7.33 -55.71 -4.62
C ILE A 552 -7.74 -56.04 -3.17
N PRO A 553 -7.03 -56.97 -2.48
CA PRO A 553 -7.34 -57.30 -1.11
C PRO A 553 -7.03 -56.12 -0.17
N TYR A 554 -7.88 -55.93 0.83
CA TYR A 554 -7.75 -54.84 1.81
C TYR A 554 -6.40 -54.82 2.54
N ALA A 555 -5.78 -55.98 2.75
CA ALA A 555 -4.45 -56.09 3.36
C ALA A 555 -3.39 -55.31 2.58
N THR A 556 -3.41 -55.36 1.25
CA THR A 556 -2.46 -54.62 0.41
C THR A 556 -2.71 -53.11 0.48
N ILE A 557 -3.98 -52.71 0.62
CA ILE A 557 -4.36 -51.30 0.81
C ILE A 557 -3.83 -50.77 2.16
N MET A 558 -3.79 -51.60 3.20
CA MET A 558 -3.18 -51.21 4.49
C MET A 558 -1.66 -51.06 4.39
N ILE A 559 -0.98 -51.90 3.61
CA ILE A 559 0.45 -51.75 3.32
C ILE A 559 0.70 -50.44 2.55
N PHE A 560 -0.12 -50.14 1.55
CA PHE A 560 -0.06 -48.88 0.82
C PHE A 560 -0.25 -47.67 1.75
N ARG A 561 -1.27 -47.70 2.62
CA ARG A 561 -1.52 -46.65 3.61
C ARG A 561 -0.28 -46.43 4.49
N ALA A 562 0.29 -47.50 5.06
CA ALA A 562 1.45 -47.40 5.93
C ALA A 562 2.68 -46.81 5.20
N ALA A 563 2.85 -47.11 3.91
CA ALA A 563 3.92 -46.55 3.11
C ALA A 563 3.75 -45.03 2.87
N VAL A 564 2.51 -44.59 2.61
CA VAL A 564 2.20 -43.15 2.47
C VAL A 564 2.32 -42.40 3.80
N GLU A 565 1.85 -43.00 4.89
CA GLU A 565 1.97 -42.44 6.24
C GLU A 565 3.44 -42.22 6.61
N LYS A 566 4.29 -43.23 6.38
CA LYS A 566 5.74 -43.11 6.58
C LYS A 566 6.37 -42.03 5.69
N TYR A 567 6.01 -41.95 4.41
CA TYR A 567 6.55 -40.94 3.49
C TYR A 567 6.25 -39.50 3.94
N VAL A 568 5.07 -39.29 4.52
CA VAL A 568 4.64 -37.99 5.07
C VAL A 568 5.36 -37.69 6.38
N ASP A 569 5.48 -38.68 7.26
CA ASP A 569 6.18 -38.53 8.55
C ASP A 569 7.69 -38.27 8.38
N ASP A 570 8.29 -38.78 7.30
CA ASP A 570 9.68 -38.51 6.94
C ASP A 570 9.91 -37.04 6.48
N ARG A 571 8.86 -36.23 6.30
CA ARG A 571 8.91 -34.81 5.88
C ARG A 571 8.14 -33.86 6.81
N PRO A 572 8.61 -33.65 8.06
CA PRO A 572 7.91 -32.82 9.04
C PRO A 572 7.91 -31.32 8.73
N GLN A 573 8.83 -30.85 7.88
CA GLN A 573 8.92 -29.44 7.46
C GLN A 573 7.77 -29.04 6.53
N GLU A 574 7.36 -29.93 5.61
CA GLU A 574 6.27 -29.66 4.67
C GLU A 574 4.90 -30.07 5.26
N TRP A 575 4.86 -31.24 5.89
CA TRP A 575 3.63 -31.87 6.35
C TRP A 575 3.54 -31.90 7.86
N ALA A 576 2.37 -31.50 8.38
CA ALA A 576 2.03 -31.68 9.78
C ALA A 576 1.58 -33.12 10.08
N GLY A 577 1.21 -33.89 9.05
CA GLY A 577 0.87 -35.31 9.15
C GLY A 577 -0.36 -35.73 8.31
N MET A 578 -0.58 -37.05 8.23
CA MET A 578 -1.77 -37.62 7.60
C MET A 578 -2.95 -37.62 8.58
N THR A 579 -4.01 -36.87 8.25
CA THR A 579 -5.20 -36.74 9.11
C THR A 579 -6.18 -37.89 8.90
N GLY A 580 -6.25 -38.45 7.69
CA GLY A 580 -7.17 -39.56 7.43
C GLY A 580 -6.98 -40.25 6.09
N PHE A 581 -7.37 -41.51 6.05
CA PHE A 581 -7.44 -42.34 4.85
C PHE A 581 -8.82 -42.99 4.82
N ARG A 582 -9.65 -42.64 3.83
CA ARG A 582 -11.05 -43.10 3.75
C ARG A 582 -11.46 -43.42 2.33
N THR A 583 -12.41 -44.36 2.18
CA THR A 583 -13.06 -44.60 0.90
C THR A 583 -14.01 -43.44 0.57
N ASN A 584 -13.85 -42.87 -0.62
CA ASN A 584 -14.69 -41.78 -1.11
C ASN A 584 -15.88 -42.31 -1.89
N ARG A 585 -15.58 -43.15 -2.89
CA ARG A 585 -16.56 -43.65 -3.85
C ARG A 585 -16.20 -45.05 -4.32
N VAL A 586 -17.20 -45.90 -4.46
CA VAL A 586 -17.07 -47.25 -5.01
C VAL A 586 -17.88 -47.28 -6.30
N GLU A 587 -17.21 -47.42 -7.45
CA GLU A 587 -17.86 -47.56 -8.75
C GLU A 587 -17.65 -48.98 -9.28
N VAL A 588 -18.68 -49.80 -9.14
CA VAL A 588 -18.66 -51.20 -9.60
C VAL A 588 -18.58 -51.27 -11.13
N ASP A 589 -19.31 -50.41 -11.83
CA ASP A 589 -19.38 -50.41 -13.29
C ASP A 589 -18.03 -50.07 -13.96
N ASN A 590 -17.26 -49.19 -13.32
CA ASN A 590 -15.93 -48.79 -13.78
C ASN A 590 -14.79 -49.59 -13.12
N ASN A 591 -15.12 -50.62 -12.33
CA ASN A 591 -14.19 -51.49 -11.62
C ASN A 591 -13.16 -50.76 -10.74
N PHE A 592 -13.53 -49.63 -10.09
CA PHE A 592 -12.63 -48.96 -9.15
C PHE A 592 -13.25 -48.55 -7.82
N VAL A 593 -12.39 -48.54 -6.81
CA VAL A 593 -12.60 -47.93 -5.50
C VAL A 593 -11.69 -46.71 -5.38
N GLU A 594 -12.30 -45.55 -5.16
CA GLU A 594 -11.59 -44.30 -4.91
C GLU A 594 -11.38 -44.11 -3.41
N TYR A 595 -10.12 -43.95 -3.00
CA TYR A 595 -9.73 -43.59 -1.65
C TYR A 595 -9.25 -42.13 -1.63
N THR A 596 -9.71 -41.38 -0.64
CA THR A 596 -9.23 -40.02 -0.36
C THR A 596 -8.26 -40.06 0.81
N ILE A 597 -7.06 -39.55 0.53
CA ILE A 597 -6.01 -39.28 1.51
C ILE A 597 -6.13 -37.81 1.91
N VAL A 598 -6.24 -37.56 3.21
CA VAL A 598 -6.36 -36.23 3.80
C VAL A 598 -5.06 -35.90 4.51
N LEU A 599 -4.33 -34.92 3.97
CA LEU A 599 -3.04 -34.47 4.50
C LEU A 599 -3.16 -33.04 5.03
N LYS A 600 -2.45 -32.74 6.11
CA LYS A 600 -2.34 -31.39 6.64
C LYS A 600 -0.94 -30.85 6.36
N HIS A 601 -0.87 -29.73 5.65
CA HIS A 601 0.35 -29.01 5.33
C HIS A 601 0.70 -28.00 6.45
N GLN A 602 1.98 -27.69 6.63
CA GLN A 602 2.45 -26.69 7.60
C GLN A 602 2.11 -25.27 7.14
N SER A 603 2.39 -24.95 5.87
CA SER A 603 2.16 -23.62 5.30
C SER A 603 0.68 -23.20 5.25
N ALA A 604 0.47 -21.88 5.29
CA ALA A 604 -0.83 -21.26 5.07
C ALA A 604 -1.32 -21.47 3.64
N TRP A 605 -2.65 -21.42 3.42
CA TRP A 605 -3.21 -21.44 2.06
C TRP A 605 -2.71 -20.29 1.16
N GLN A 606 -2.16 -19.23 1.75
CA GLN A 606 -1.48 -18.16 1.02
C GLN A 606 -0.36 -18.70 0.11
N ASP A 607 0.36 -19.77 0.50
CA ASP A 607 1.45 -20.37 -0.29
C ASP A 607 0.98 -21.52 -1.17
N LEU A 608 -0.01 -21.21 -2.01
CA LEU A 608 -0.65 -22.20 -2.88
C LEU A 608 0.32 -22.94 -3.81
N ILE A 609 1.41 -22.29 -4.26
CA ILE A 609 2.35 -22.90 -5.21
C ILE A 609 3.09 -24.05 -4.52
N ALA A 610 3.69 -23.79 -3.36
CA ALA A 610 4.35 -24.82 -2.55
C ALA A 610 3.40 -25.97 -2.22
N ILE A 611 2.17 -25.66 -1.77
CA ILE A 611 1.15 -26.69 -1.47
C ILE A 611 0.83 -27.55 -2.70
N LYS A 612 0.73 -26.95 -3.89
CA LYS A 612 0.44 -27.68 -5.13
C LYS A 612 1.63 -28.55 -5.57
N GLU A 613 2.84 -28.09 -5.33
CA GLU A 613 4.08 -28.81 -5.63
C GLU A 613 4.21 -30.03 -4.72
N SER A 614 4.15 -29.85 -3.40
CA SER A 614 4.14 -30.97 -2.44
C SER A 614 2.97 -31.93 -2.68
N LYS A 615 1.78 -31.43 -3.05
CA LYS A 615 0.64 -32.28 -3.46
C LYS A 615 0.98 -33.14 -4.69
N THR A 616 1.74 -32.60 -5.63
CA THR A 616 2.15 -33.31 -6.85
C THR A 616 3.16 -34.41 -6.52
N GLU A 617 4.11 -34.14 -5.63
CA GLU A 617 5.09 -35.14 -5.16
C GLU A 617 4.43 -36.32 -4.45
N VAL A 618 3.48 -36.05 -3.56
CA VAL A 618 2.75 -37.14 -2.88
C VAL A 618 1.92 -37.93 -3.90
N LYS A 619 1.32 -37.27 -4.90
CA LYS A 619 0.61 -37.96 -5.97
C LYS A 619 1.54 -38.86 -6.80
N SER A 620 2.72 -38.40 -7.18
CA SER A 620 3.69 -39.23 -7.89
C SER A 620 4.15 -40.41 -7.04
N PHE A 621 4.42 -40.18 -5.75
CA PHE A 621 4.75 -41.27 -4.82
C PHE A 621 3.63 -42.30 -4.70
N CYS A 622 2.36 -41.86 -4.61
CA CYS A 622 1.21 -42.76 -4.60
C CYS A 622 1.16 -43.64 -5.85
N VAL A 623 1.41 -43.06 -7.04
CA VAL A 623 1.44 -43.81 -8.30
C VAL A 623 2.59 -44.83 -8.33
N GLU A 624 3.76 -44.48 -7.82
CA GLU A 624 4.91 -45.40 -7.73
C GLU A 624 4.65 -46.54 -6.74
N ALA A 625 4.13 -46.23 -5.56
CA ALA A 625 3.77 -47.22 -4.54
C ALA A 625 2.69 -48.18 -5.05
N GLN A 626 1.70 -47.69 -5.82
CA GLN A 626 0.71 -48.53 -6.47
C GLN A 626 1.33 -49.50 -7.49
N LYS A 627 2.28 -49.03 -8.31
CA LYS A 627 3.00 -49.88 -9.28
C LYS A 627 3.79 -50.98 -8.58
N GLN A 628 4.49 -50.66 -7.48
CA GLN A 628 5.29 -51.63 -6.73
C GLN A 628 4.43 -52.71 -6.07
N LEU A 629 3.23 -52.35 -5.60
CA LEU A 629 2.29 -53.26 -4.95
C LEU A 629 1.36 -54.00 -5.94
N GLY A 630 1.50 -53.76 -7.25
CA GLY A 630 0.61 -54.34 -8.27
C GLY A 630 -0.84 -53.86 -8.16
N CYS A 631 -1.06 -52.68 -7.59
CA CYS A 631 -2.36 -52.11 -7.25
C CYS A 631 -2.85 -51.04 -8.23
N THR A 632 -2.32 -51.03 -9.46
CA THR A 632 -2.64 -50.04 -10.48
C THR A 632 -4.07 -50.22 -10.98
N TYR A 633 -4.81 -49.12 -11.09
CA TYR A 633 -6.11 -49.11 -11.77
C TYR A 633 -5.92 -49.16 -13.28
N GLU A 634 -6.54 -50.15 -13.93
CA GLU A 634 -6.72 -50.20 -15.38
C GLU A 634 -8.19 -49.93 -15.70
N GLY A 635 -8.44 -49.05 -16.66
CA GLY A 635 -9.80 -48.75 -17.10
C GLY A 635 -10.46 -49.98 -17.71
N PRO A 636 -11.81 -50.11 -17.63
CA PRO A 636 -12.50 -51.23 -18.25
C PRO A 636 -12.22 -51.25 -19.76
N PRO A 637 -11.96 -52.42 -20.37
CA PRO A 637 -11.75 -52.52 -21.81
C PRO A 637 -13.01 -52.06 -22.53
N MET A 638 -12.91 -50.99 -23.33
CA MET A 638 -14.02 -50.57 -24.17
C MET A 638 -14.32 -51.66 -25.21
N GLY A 639 -15.52 -52.23 -25.15
CA GLY A 639 -16.01 -53.13 -26.18
C GLY A 639 -16.23 -52.36 -27.48
N VAL A 640 -15.33 -52.54 -28.45
CA VAL A 640 -15.51 -52.01 -29.80
C VAL A 640 -16.28 -53.05 -30.61
N GLU A 641 -17.56 -52.84 -30.83
CA GLU A 641 -18.36 -53.65 -31.76
C GLU A 641 -18.02 -53.21 -33.20
N ILE A 642 -17.12 -53.94 -33.84
CA ILE A 642 -16.73 -53.68 -35.24
C ILE A 642 -17.76 -54.35 -36.15
N THR A 643 -18.81 -53.61 -36.53
CA THR A 643 -19.74 -54.06 -37.57
C THR A 643 -19.05 -53.94 -38.92
N MET A 644 -18.55 -55.06 -39.46
CA MET A 644 -18.02 -55.12 -40.83
C MET A 644 -19.16 -54.86 -41.82
N ALA A 645 -19.16 -53.69 -42.45
CA ALA A 645 -20.11 -53.35 -43.52
C ALA A 645 -19.81 -54.17 -44.78
N GLY A 646 -20.29 -55.42 -44.81
CA GLY A 646 -20.09 -56.27 -45.98
C GLY A 646 -20.36 -57.75 -45.79
N GLN A 647 -21.53 -58.13 -45.28
CA GLN A 647 -22.27 -59.35 -45.68
C GLN A 647 -23.47 -59.58 -44.75
N LYS A 648 -24.66 -59.23 -45.24
CA LYS A 648 -25.84 -60.11 -45.26
C LYS A 648 -26.98 -59.38 -45.99
N ALA A 649 -27.10 -59.69 -47.27
CA ALA A 649 -28.40 -59.74 -47.92
C ALA A 649 -29.02 -61.11 -47.59
N ASN A 650 -30.35 -61.11 -47.42
CA ASN A 650 -31.27 -62.25 -47.26
C ASN A 650 -31.33 -62.97 -45.91
N GLU A 651 -31.99 -62.34 -44.93
CA GLU A 651 -33.01 -63.04 -44.13
C GLU A 651 -34.20 -62.08 -43.94
N THR A 652 -35.37 -62.44 -44.48
CA THR A 652 -36.67 -61.76 -44.29
C THR A 652 -37.22 -62.02 -42.88
N PRO A 653 -38.10 -61.14 -42.34
CA PRO A 653 -38.37 -61.04 -40.92
C PRO A 653 -39.53 -61.94 -40.46
N GLU A 654 -39.28 -62.87 -39.55
CA GLU A 654 -40.32 -63.54 -38.75
C GLU A 654 -40.15 -63.17 -37.26
N ASN A 655 -40.62 -61.99 -36.86
CA ASN A 655 -41.15 -61.83 -35.50
C ASN A 655 -41.99 -60.54 -35.35
N PRO A 656 -43.34 -60.59 -35.36
CA PRO A 656 -44.18 -59.42 -35.13
C PRO A 656 -44.11 -58.88 -33.68
N GLY A 657 -43.42 -59.56 -32.75
CA GLY A 657 -43.27 -59.12 -31.35
C GLY A 657 -42.19 -58.06 -31.09
N ALA A 658 -41.23 -57.88 -32.00
CA ALA A 658 -40.13 -56.92 -31.81
C ALA A 658 -40.55 -55.48 -32.16
N ILE A 659 -41.34 -55.33 -33.24
CA ILE A 659 -41.86 -54.03 -33.70
C ILE A 659 -42.82 -53.43 -32.67
N GLN A 660 -43.64 -54.27 -32.02
CA GLN A 660 -44.55 -53.82 -30.96
C GLN A 660 -43.79 -53.30 -29.71
N ARG A 661 -42.64 -53.90 -29.38
CA ARG A 661 -41.81 -53.48 -28.23
C ARG A 661 -41.03 -52.20 -28.52
N GLU A 662 -40.48 -52.04 -29.71
CA GLU A 662 -39.82 -50.78 -30.11
C GLU A 662 -40.81 -49.62 -30.21
N GLN A 663 -42.02 -49.85 -30.72
CA GLN A 663 -43.08 -48.83 -30.74
C GLN A 663 -43.55 -48.46 -29.32
N SER A 664 -43.64 -49.45 -28.41
CA SER A 664 -43.97 -49.20 -27.00
C SER A 664 -42.85 -48.43 -26.27
N MET A 665 -41.59 -48.70 -26.61
CA MET A 665 -40.43 -48.03 -26.01
C MET A 665 -40.26 -46.60 -26.54
N MET A 666 -40.56 -46.34 -27.81
CA MET A 666 -40.65 -44.98 -28.34
C MET A 666 -41.80 -44.18 -27.72
N GLN A 667 -42.99 -44.79 -27.54
CA GLN A 667 -44.08 -44.12 -26.81
C GLN A 667 -43.72 -43.81 -25.36
N LEU A 668 -42.98 -44.69 -24.67
CA LEU A 668 -42.50 -44.44 -23.31
C LEU A 668 -41.43 -43.34 -23.25
N MET A 669 -40.53 -43.25 -24.24
CA MET A 669 -39.58 -42.14 -24.34
C MET A 669 -40.27 -40.81 -24.67
N GLU A 670 -41.30 -40.83 -25.50
CA GLU A 670 -42.08 -39.63 -25.85
C GLU A 670 -42.89 -39.13 -24.64
N ILE A 671 -43.45 -40.03 -23.83
CA ILE A 671 -44.09 -39.72 -22.56
C ILE A 671 -43.07 -39.20 -21.53
N ALA A 672 -41.87 -39.80 -21.43
CA ALA A 672 -40.82 -39.32 -20.53
C ALA A 672 -40.28 -37.93 -20.90
N SER A 673 -40.16 -37.65 -22.21
CA SER A 673 -39.84 -36.33 -22.77
C SER A 673 -40.92 -35.29 -22.46
N ALA A 674 -42.19 -35.64 -22.62
CA ALA A 674 -43.33 -34.77 -22.30
C ALA A 674 -43.43 -34.47 -20.79
N ILE A 675 -43.10 -35.45 -19.94
CA ILE A 675 -43.05 -35.26 -18.48
C ILE A 675 -41.91 -34.31 -18.12
N SER A 676 -40.70 -34.47 -18.69
CA SER A 676 -39.56 -33.60 -18.39
C SER A 676 -39.80 -32.14 -18.81
N THR A 677 -40.48 -31.91 -19.95
CA THR A 677 -40.88 -30.57 -20.41
C THR A 677 -41.99 -29.95 -19.55
N SER A 678 -42.93 -30.75 -19.02
CA SER A 678 -43.95 -30.24 -18.09
C SER A 678 -43.38 -29.85 -16.71
N THR A 679 -42.40 -30.60 -16.19
CA THR A 679 -41.69 -30.23 -14.95
C THR A 679 -40.82 -28.99 -15.11
N GLY A 680 -40.29 -28.73 -16.30
CA GLY A 680 -39.60 -27.47 -16.62
C GLY A 680 -40.53 -26.25 -16.59
N ALA A 681 -41.75 -26.39 -17.11
CA ALA A 681 -42.74 -25.32 -17.17
C ALA A 681 -43.43 -25.00 -15.82
N ILE A 682 -43.48 -25.96 -14.88
CA ILE A 682 -44.01 -25.71 -13.52
C ILE A 682 -43.01 -24.92 -12.65
N SER A 683 -41.71 -24.93 -12.99
CA SER A 683 -40.69 -24.17 -12.25
C SER A 683 -40.65 -22.68 -12.60
N THR A 684 -41.24 -22.25 -13.72
CA THR A 684 -41.22 -20.85 -14.18
C THR A 684 -42.51 -20.06 -13.92
N SER A 685 -43.55 -20.67 -13.32
CA SER A 685 -44.83 -20.00 -13.01
C SER A 685 -45.05 -19.70 -11.51
N LYS A 686 -44.02 -19.82 -10.66
CA LYS A 686 -44.12 -19.56 -9.21
C LYS A 686 -43.25 -18.39 -8.71
N LYS A 687 -43.02 -17.41 -9.58
CA LYS A 687 -42.50 -16.07 -9.28
C LYS A 687 -43.32 -15.10 -10.14
N ASP A 688 -44.49 -14.74 -9.64
CA ASP A 688 -45.26 -13.53 -9.93
C ASP A 688 -46.60 -13.69 -9.18
N ASP A 689 -46.57 -13.31 -7.90
CA ASP A 689 -47.67 -12.78 -7.08
C ASP A 689 -47.09 -12.20 -5.79
#